data_AF-A0A0L0MX15-F1
#
_entry.id   AF-A0A0L0MX15-F1
#
_cell.length_a   1.000
_cell.length_b   1.000
_cell.length_c   1.000
_cell.angle_alpha   90.00
_cell.angle_beta   90.00
_cell.angle_gamma   90.00
#
_symmetry.space_group_name_H-M   'P 1'
#
loop_
_entity.id
_entity.type
_entity.pdbx_description
1 polymer ?
#
loop_
_entity_poly.entity_id
_entity_poly.type
_entity_poly.pdbx_seq_one_letter_code
_entity_poly.pdbx_strand_id
1 'polypeptide(L)'
;MLASARANCRDIQVASGDSCASLATKCQISGADFTEYNPQKNLCSTLKPKQWVCCSAGALPNHSPQPSSDGSCYVYAVKSGDGCFSIAGSFGIDQSVITENNKNTWGWAGCDRLQVGQVICLSKGTPPFPQPVEGTQCGPQVPGTEKPTDGTLFSKLNPCPLNSCCNIWGFCGITEDFCTPTPADTGAPGTAKPGTNGCISNCGTEINNNGQAPANFREVVYFEAWNGDRPCLKMDVTNIDTQSITDIHFAFATVSSRWQVVIDDKIQDQFTKFKSMTGVKKVLSFGGWAFSTDPGTFQRFRDATKPANRETFATNTVDFLNRNNLNGVDFDWEYPGATDIPGVTPGTKEEAENYLEFLKLIKAKMPSGNSVSIALPASYWYLKQYPVDKMQAYVDYFIYMTYDFYGQWDVGNEFTTPGCAGGNCLRSHVNKTETKTALSMITKAAAMGPCVATLEPRTLIPMLVTAPTLLVTSLTQNRAKSLTKRALIEASNDKSSDSNILIYGTSDEADWAAYMDKDTKKGRIDWIKGLNFGGSTDWAVDLQDFSNGGDDNPDDKCKKEDRTYRTETPKAGSYMDWYLMEPAYATTTSKQYITIVNLTPHRFKMDHTHSYQMDEFDFDDIPQGHARQNTAHYTERTGANSVDDNGEAYYSIEGTDRKFVIRATTHIPDAHPRRTVIDLSGMGMGQREYLDPEQESPVTLVITGSQDYGFITSIRHGPGNWMKGIYDVIKDRSIQHIVMPGTHDSGMSTISGKILSGGTAINTQTQGINIYDQLRAGARWFDLRVATIHNVPHNDDYSFWILHVNDENAAVAIGNSGESLDDVISEINKFTSESPGEVIFFCVRYLVGIRKVPSLGPIYWSEDMVNEFFGKLKGVNNRCLNLNLELPFNNRNASFFIDMNDGKGCVIFLLAGNLQKDVPQESIGDGIYQGNRMGKGFKDNWSNLPDTELLAERQVADWKTVDRSGSFSDDQFLISQWIISANTISTGMYGIESMAILPTNPALYWMGVNNMSPETWPNVLMVDYIGVVVTEQTSWNELSAELYTLAIGMNLYMISENCDISSRRSPLLPKPKGGIKALQASRLATPWNGIIYANGTVQNNPPMTLHPGRVKVFKSGTKFLNGTVLAKDVVNPDFNSTKI
;
A
#
# COMPACT_ATOMS: atom_id res chain seq x y z
N MET A 1 -26.15 -75.76 52.76
CA MET A 1 -26.62 -76.70 51.73
C MET A 1 -25.80 -76.46 50.47
N LEU A 2 -24.94 -77.42 50.11
CA LEU A 2 -24.20 -77.40 48.84
C LEU A 2 -25.20 -77.74 47.73
N ALA A 3 -25.56 -76.76 46.90
CA ALA A 3 -26.36 -76.99 45.71
C ALA A 3 -25.48 -77.77 44.71
N SER A 4 -25.84 -79.03 44.45
CA SER A 4 -25.28 -79.84 43.37
C SER A 4 -25.35 -79.05 42.05
N ALA A 5 -24.22 -78.89 41.37
CA ALA A 5 -24.18 -78.37 40.01
C ALA A 5 -25.14 -79.21 39.14
N ARG A 6 -26.08 -78.57 38.43
CA ARG A 6 -26.90 -79.27 37.43
C ARG A 6 -25.95 -79.85 36.39
N ALA A 7 -26.11 -81.13 36.04
CA ALA A 7 -25.31 -81.74 34.98
C ALA A 7 -25.56 -81.01 33.64
N ASN A 8 -24.48 -80.78 32.88
CA ASN A 8 -24.58 -80.20 31.55
C ASN A 8 -25.22 -81.21 30.57
N CYS A 9 -25.99 -80.73 29.60
CA CYS A 9 -26.50 -81.56 28.52
C CYS A 9 -25.38 -81.94 27.54
N ARG A 10 -25.54 -83.06 26.84
CA ARG A 10 -24.87 -83.29 25.55
C ARG A 10 -25.49 -82.34 24.55
N ASP A 11 -24.71 -81.65 23.75
CA ASP A 11 -25.15 -80.55 22.91
C ASP A 11 -24.60 -80.63 21.47
N ILE A 12 -25.16 -79.83 20.58
CA ILE A 12 -24.77 -79.75 19.17
C ILE A 12 -24.84 -78.30 18.68
N GLN A 13 -23.99 -77.95 17.72
CA GLN A 13 -24.00 -76.66 17.05
C GLN A 13 -24.86 -76.70 15.77
N VAL A 14 -25.74 -75.71 15.62
CA VAL A 14 -26.63 -75.56 14.47
C VAL A 14 -25.84 -75.27 13.20
N ALA A 15 -26.04 -76.03 12.13
CA ALA A 15 -25.48 -75.76 10.81
C ALA A 15 -26.44 -74.92 9.94
N SER A 16 -25.93 -74.32 8.86
CA SER A 16 -26.79 -73.61 7.90
C SER A 16 -27.82 -74.56 7.27
N GLY A 17 -29.10 -74.18 7.26
CA GLY A 17 -30.21 -74.99 6.77
C GLY A 17 -30.81 -75.97 7.79
N ASP A 18 -30.27 -76.03 9.02
CA ASP A 18 -30.82 -76.89 10.06
C ASP A 18 -32.17 -76.38 10.59
N SER A 19 -33.14 -77.28 10.67
CA SER A 19 -34.40 -77.13 11.42
C SER A 19 -34.36 -77.91 12.72
N CYS A 20 -35.23 -77.61 13.68
CA CYS A 20 -35.38 -78.42 14.90
C CYS A 20 -35.58 -79.92 14.61
N ALA A 21 -36.29 -80.27 13.53
CA ALA A 21 -36.47 -81.66 13.12
C ALA A 21 -35.16 -82.32 12.68
N SER A 22 -34.35 -81.61 11.89
CA SER A 22 -33.03 -82.08 11.48
C SER A 22 -32.04 -82.18 12.66
N LEU A 23 -32.11 -81.25 13.61
CA LEU A 23 -31.26 -81.24 14.80
C LEU A 23 -31.63 -82.35 15.77
N ALA A 24 -32.93 -82.58 16.02
CA ALA A 24 -33.39 -83.72 16.82
C ALA A 24 -32.91 -85.06 16.23
N THR A 25 -32.95 -85.19 14.89
CA THR A 25 -32.42 -86.35 14.17
C THR A 25 -30.91 -86.50 14.36
N LYS A 26 -30.14 -85.41 14.20
CA LYS A 26 -28.68 -85.40 14.43
C LYS A 26 -28.32 -85.72 15.89
N CYS A 27 -29.13 -85.26 16.84
CA CYS A 27 -29.03 -85.57 18.26
C CYS A 27 -29.46 -87.00 18.61
N GLN A 28 -30.09 -87.74 17.67
CA GLN A 28 -30.69 -89.06 17.87
C GLN A 28 -31.76 -89.07 18.98
N ILE A 29 -32.62 -88.06 19.04
CA ILE A 29 -33.73 -87.93 20.01
C ILE A 29 -35.04 -87.58 19.29
N SER A 30 -36.18 -87.73 19.99
CA SER A 30 -37.46 -87.31 19.40
C SER A 30 -37.56 -85.78 19.32
N GLY A 31 -38.38 -85.25 18.40
CA GLY A 31 -38.64 -83.81 18.34
C GLY A 31 -39.27 -83.24 19.62
N ALA A 32 -40.01 -84.07 20.36
CA ALA A 32 -40.57 -83.72 21.67
C ALA A 32 -39.45 -83.54 22.72
N ASP A 33 -38.51 -84.50 22.80
CA ASP A 33 -37.36 -84.42 23.69
C ASP A 33 -36.47 -83.22 23.36
N PHE A 34 -36.23 -82.94 22.08
CA PHE A 34 -35.44 -81.78 21.65
C PHE A 34 -36.08 -80.45 22.09
N THR A 35 -37.41 -80.36 22.03
CA THR A 35 -38.17 -79.18 22.48
C THR A 35 -38.17 -79.08 24.01
N GLU A 36 -38.27 -80.21 24.71
CA GLU A 36 -38.19 -80.27 26.17
C GLU A 36 -36.80 -79.81 26.68
N TYR A 37 -35.73 -80.28 26.04
CA TYR A 37 -34.36 -79.94 26.41
C TYR A 37 -33.99 -78.48 26.07
N ASN A 38 -34.73 -77.85 25.14
CA ASN A 38 -34.52 -76.47 24.73
C ASN A 38 -35.84 -75.67 24.83
N PRO A 39 -36.29 -75.33 26.05
CA PRO A 39 -37.66 -74.89 26.32
C PRO A 39 -38.03 -73.47 25.83
N GLN A 40 -37.18 -72.85 25.01
CA GLN A 40 -37.43 -71.53 24.44
C GLN A 40 -38.59 -71.61 23.43
N LYS A 41 -39.73 -70.97 23.77
CA LYS A 41 -41.01 -71.08 23.04
C LYS A 41 -40.94 -70.80 21.53
N ASN A 42 -39.97 -70.02 21.06
CA ASN A 42 -39.81 -69.65 19.66
C ASN A 42 -38.54 -70.20 18.99
N LEU A 43 -37.81 -71.11 19.66
CA LEU A 43 -36.49 -71.60 19.21
C LEU A 43 -36.50 -72.04 17.74
N CYS A 44 -37.45 -72.89 17.36
CA CYS A 44 -37.46 -73.49 16.02
C CYS A 44 -37.70 -72.49 14.88
N SER A 45 -38.36 -71.37 15.17
CA SER A 45 -38.55 -70.26 14.23
C SER A 45 -37.41 -69.24 14.26
N THR A 46 -36.50 -69.32 15.23
CA THR A 46 -35.40 -68.37 15.43
C THR A 46 -34.03 -69.05 15.45
N LEU A 47 -33.95 -70.31 15.03
CA LEU A 47 -32.71 -71.07 14.92
C LEU A 47 -31.72 -70.35 14.02
N LYS A 48 -30.49 -70.30 14.50
CA LYS A 48 -29.43 -69.51 13.90
C LYS A 48 -28.22 -70.41 13.67
N PRO A 49 -27.62 -70.40 12.46
CA PRO A 49 -26.35 -71.11 12.24
C PRO A 49 -25.33 -70.69 13.30
N LYS A 50 -24.54 -71.67 13.77
CA LYS A 50 -23.55 -71.56 14.86
C LYS A 50 -24.10 -71.48 16.29
N GLN A 51 -25.42 -71.36 16.51
CA GLN A 51 -26.01 -71.45 17.86
C GLN A 51 -25.81 -72.86 18.47
N TRP A 52 -25.62 -72.94 19.78
CA TRP A 52 -25.58 -74.21 20.53
C TRP A 52 -26.94 -74.58 21.12
N VAL A 53 -27.32 -75.86 21.04
CA VAL A 53 -28.59 -76.40 21.54
C VAL A 53 -28.36 -77.77 22.20
N CYS A 54 -29.17 -78.12 23.18
CA CYS A 54 -29.09 -79.39 23.90
C CYS A 54 -29.67 -80.57 23.11
N CYS A 55 -28.93 -81.68 23.11
CA CYS A 55 -29.31 -83.02 22.65
C CYS A 55 -29.63 -83.99 23.81
N SER A 56 -29.63 -83.54 25.07
CA SER A 56 -30.05 -84.32 26.25
C SER A 56 -30.62 -83.40 27.34
N ALA A 57 -31.27 -83.97 28.36
CA ALA A 57 -31.66 -83.20 29.54
C ALA A 57 -30.42 -82.65 30.28
N GLY A 58 -30.51 -81.41 30.77
CA GLY A 58 -29.42 -80.72 31.46
C GLY A 58 -29.40 -79.23 31.14
N ALA A 59 -28.46 -78.49 31.74
CA ALA A 59 -28.18 -77.12 31.30
C ALA A 59 -27.26 -77.14 30.08
N LEU A 60 -27.42 -76.20 29.14
CA LEU A 60 -26.47 -76.06 28.03
C LEU A 60 -25.06 -75.82 28.60
N PRO A 61 -24.01 -76.57 28.17
CA PRO A 61 -22.66 -76.32 28.64
C PRO A 61 -22.27 -74.85 28.41
N ASN A 62 -21.54 -74.27 29.35
CA ASN A 62 -21.00 -72.94 29.17
C ASN A 62 -19.82 -72.99 28.21
N HIS A 63 -20.06 -72.62 26.95
CA HIS A 63 -19.04 -72.50 25.91
C HIS A 63 -18.32 -71.15 25.91
N SER A 64 -18.71 -70.24 26.79
CA SER A 64 -18.12 -68.90 26.87
C SER A 64 -16.64 -69.01 27.20
N PRO A 65 -15.74 -68.44 26.38
CA PRO A 65 -14.32 -68.42 26.67
C PRO A 65 -14.03 -67.74 28.01
N GLN A 66 -13.09 -68.29 28.77
CA GLN A 66 -12.66 -67.71 30.04
C GLN A 66 -11.40 -66.85 29.84
N PRO A 67 -11.22 -65.77 30.63
CA PRO A 67 -9.99 -64.99 30.61
C PRO A 67 -8.78 -65.87 30.93
N SER A 68 -7.63 -65.48 30.40
CA SER A 68 -6.34 -66.10 30.73
C SER A 68 -5.98 -65.88 32.20
N SER A 69 -5.13 -66.75 32.76
CA SER A 69 -4.70 -66.67 34.16
C SER A 69 -3.88 -65.42 34.49
N ASP A 70 -3.31 -64.76 33.49
CA ASP A 70 -2.57 -63.49 33.60
C ASP A 70 -3.49 -62.25 33.55
N GLY A 71 -4.81 -62.45 33.46
CA GLY A 71 -5.80 -61.38 33.37
C GLY A 71 -6.07 -60.88 31.95
N SER A 72 -5.42 -61.44 30.92
CA SER A 72 -5.73 -61.11 29.52
C SER A 72 -7.11 -61.67 29.12
N CYS A 73 -7.76 -61.02 28.17
CA CYS A 73 -8.96 -61.60 27.57
C CYS A 73 -8.59 -62.86 26.75
N TYR A 74 -9.57 -63.74 26.56
CA TYR A 74 -9.48 -64.76 25.53
C TYR A 74 -9.58 -64.10 24.16
N VAL A 75 -8.59 -64.36 23.30
CA VAL A 75 -8.46 -63.70 22.00
C VAL A 75 -8.92 -64.59 20.85
N TYR A 76 -9.49 -63.97 19.82
CA TYR A 76 -9.85 -64.62 18.56
C TYR A 76 -9.35 -63.80 17.38
N ALA A 77 -8.65 -64.44 16.45
CA ALA A 77 -8.25 -63.83 15.18
C ALA A 77 -9.37 -64.01 14.15
N VAL A 78 -9.94 -62.90 13.69
CA VAL A 78 -11.03 -62.87 12.70
C VAL A 78 -10.58 -63.56 11.41
N LYS A 79 -11.42 -64.47 10.90
CA LYS A 79 -11.16 -65.21 9.65
C LYS A 79 -12.00 -64.63 8.51
N SER A 80 -11.62 -64.95 7.27
CA SER A 80 -12.40 -64.56 6.10
C SER A 80 -13.82 -65.13 6.17
N GLY A 81 -14.83 -64.27 6.00
CA GLY A 81 -16.25 -64.61 6.09
C GLY A 81 -16.85 -64.57 7.50
N ASP A 82 -16.05 -64.26 8.54
CA ASP A 82 -16.57 -64.09 9.90
C ASP A 82 -17.37 -62.78 10.05
N GLY A 83 -18.53 -62.88 10.69
CA GLY A 83 -19.26 -61.75 11.28
C GLY A 83 -19.39 -61.92 12.80
N CYS A 84 -19.54 -60.84 13.56
CA CYS A 84 -19.69 -60.92 15.03
C CYS A 84 -20.76 -61.92 15.46
N PHE A 85 -21.87 -61.96 14.72
CA PHE A 85 -22.95 -62.90 14.95
C PHE A 85 -22.47 -64.37 14.88
N SER A 86 -21.74 -64.72 13.83
CA SER A 86 -21.21 -66.08 13.63
C SER A 86 -20.13 -66.45 14.64
N ILE A 87 -19.31 -65.48 15.06
CA ILE A 87 -18.31 -65.65 16.12
C ILE A 87 -19.02 -65.87 17.46
N ALA A 88 -19.93 -64.98 17.83
CA ALA A 88 -20.66 -65.04 19.08
C ALA A 88 -21.42 -66.36 19.24
N GLY A 89 -22.15 -66.78 18.20
CA GLY A 89 -22.83 -68.08 18.15
C GLY A 89 -21.86 -69.23 18.36
N SER A 90 -20.72 -69.22 17.66
CA SER A 90 -19.74 -70.31 17.73
C SER A 90 -19.19 -70.55 19.14
N PHE A 91 -19.11 -69.49 19.95
CA PHE A 91 -18.62 -69.52 21.32
C PHE A 91 -19.73 -69.46 22.39
N GLY A 92 -21.00 -69.55 21.98
CA GLY A 92 -22.14 -69.53 22.91
C GLY A 92 -22.29 -68.23 23.70
N ILE A 93 -21.81 -67.10 23.17
CA ILE A 93 -21.92 -65.77 23.79
C ILE A 93 -22.91 -64.90 23.01
N ASP A 94 -23.43 -63.84 23.65
CA ASP A 94 -24.22 -62.83 22.95
C ASP A 94 -23.30 -61.87 22.18
N GLN A 95 -23.77 -61.34 21.04
CA GLN A 95 -23.01 -60.39 20.24
C GLN A 95 -22.63 -59.12 21.05
N SER A 96 -23.47 -58.69 21.99
CA SER A 96 -23.16 -57.57 22.90
C SER A 96 -21.92 -57.81 23.76
N VAL A 97 -21.59 -59.07 24.07
CA VAL A 97 -20.36 -59.43 24.82
C VAL A 97 -19.13 -59.09 24.00
N ILE A 98 -19.16 -59.36 22.68
CA ILE A 98 -18.06 -58.97 21.78
C ILE A 98 -17.95 -57.45 21.74
N THR A 99 -19.06 -56.73 21.55
CA THR A 99 -19.05 -55.27 21.51
C THR A 99 -18.51 -54.66 22.80
N GLU A 100 -18.93 -55.17 23.96
CA GLU A 100 -18.53 -54.64 25.27
C GLU A 100 -17.06 -54.92 25.59
N ASN A 101 -16.58 -56.14 25.35
CA ASN A 101 -15.21 -56.53 25.68
C ASN A 101 -14.16 -55.87 24.78
N ASN A 102 -14.54 -55.40 23.59
CA ASN A 102 -13.62 -54.81 22.62
C ASN A 102 -13.53 -53.29 22.64
N LYS A 103 -14.22 -52.60 23.56
CA LYS A 103 -14.16 -51.13 23.69
C LYS A 103 -12.74 -50.57 23.85
N ASN A 104 -11.81 -51.35 24.39
CA ASN A 104 -10.41 -50.96 24.56
C ASN A 104 -9.45 -51.68 23.60
N THR A 105 -9.96 -52.45 22.64
CA THR A 105 -9.14 -53.23 21.70
C THR A 105 -8.71 -52.34 20.53
N TRP A 106 -7.40 -52.29 20.28
CA TRP A 106 -6.83 -51.48 19.20
C TRP A 106 -7.38 -51.90 17.83
N GLY A 107 -7.86 -50.93 17.04
CA GLY A 107 -8.42 -51.17 15.71
C GLY A 107 -9.90 -51.57 15.69
N TRP A 108 -10.58 -51.70 16.84
CA TRP A 108 -11.96 -52.19 16.91
C TRP A 108 -12.99 -51.20 16.34
N ALA A 109 -13.41 -51.43 15.09
CA ALA A 109 -14.38 -50.58 14.38
C ALA A 109 -15.85 -51.02 14.50
N GLY A 110 -16.11 -52.09 15.25
CA GLY A 110 -17.45 -52.66 15.41
C GLY A 110 -17.74 -53.83 14.47
N CYS A 111 -18.89 -54.45 14.67
CA CYS A 111 -19.23 -55.74 14.06
C CYS A 111 -19.41 -55.73 12.55
N ASP A 112 -19.73 -54.58 11.97
CA ASP A 112 -19.92 -54.42 10.52
C ASP A 112 -18.60 -54.14 9.79
N ARG A 113 -17.47 -54.04 10.52
CA ARG A 113 -16.16 -53.63 10.00
C ARG A 113 -15.01 -54.51 10.50
N LEU A 114 -15.29 -55.79 10.75
CA LEU A 114 -14.26 -56.77 11.13
C LEU A 114 -13.22 -56.92 10.00
N GLN A 115 -11.93 -56.85 10.35
CA GLN A 115 -10.84 -57.08 9.41
C GLN A 115 -10.27 -58.50 9.57
N VAL A 116 -10.00 -59.19 8.46
CA VAL A 116 -9.35 -60.51 8.50
C VAL A 116 -7.99 -60.39 9.18
N GLY A 117 -7.71 -61.28 10.12
CA GLY A 117 -6.48 -61.26 10.95
C GLY A 117 -6.56 -60.35 12.17
N GLN A 118 -7.59 -59.50 12.30
CA GLN A 118 -7.78 -58.68 13.49
C GLN A 118 -8.01 -59.54 14.73
N VAL A 119 -7.32 -59.22 15.82
CA VAL A 119 -7.44 -59.93 17.10
C VAL A 119 -8.45 -59.20 17.99
N ILE A 120 -9.50 -59.91 18.42
CA ILE A 120 -10.58 -59.39 19.27
C ILE A 120 -10.75 -60.21 20.55
N CYS A 121 -11.25 -59.59 21.61
CA CYS A 121 -11.56 -60.22 22.88
C CYS A 121 -12.95 -60.87 22.88
N LEU A 122 -13.04 -62.15 23.27
CA LEU A 122 -14.32 -62.86 23.46
C LEU A 122 -14.70 -63.04 24.93
N SER A 123 -13.79 -62.72 25.87
CA SER A 123 -14.04 -62.67 27.31
C SER A 123 -13.69 -61.29 27.89
N LYS A 124 -14.08 -61.04 29.14
CA LYS A 124 -13.53 -59.91 29.91
C LYS A 124 -12.02 -60.09 30.10
N GLY A 125 -11.28 -58.99 30.28
CA GLY A 125 -9.84 -59.01 30.50
C GLY A 125 -9.13 -57.93 29.67
N THR A 126 -7.81 -57.81 29.84
CA THR A 126 -7.02 -56.83 29.08
C THR A 126 -6.78 -57.32 27.65
N PRO A 127 -7.02 -56.51 26.61
CA PRO A 127 -6.71 -56.89 25.24
C PRO A 127 -5.20 -57.07 25.01
N PRO A 128 -4.79 -57.90 24.03
CA PRO A 128 -3.38 -58.08 23.69
C PRO A 128 -2.77 -56.79 23.14
N PHE A 129 -1.44 -56.69 23.20
CA PHE A 129 -0.73 -55.61 22.54
C PHE A 129 -0.88 -55.76 21.00
N PRO A 130 -1.08 -54.66 20.25
CA PRO A 130 -1.28 -54.73 18.80
C PRO A 130 -0.11 -55.40 18.09
N GLN A 131 -0.40 -56.18 17.03
CA GLN A 131 0.65 -56.84 16.26
C GLN A 131 1.38 -55.82 15.35
N PRO A 132 2.69 -56.01 15.12
CA PRO A 132 3.45 -55.18 14.19
C PRO A 132 2.88 -55.18 12.77
N VAL A 133 2.94 -54.04 12.10
CA VAL A 133 2.58 -53.87 10.69
C VAL A 133 3.75 -53.22 9.96
N GLU A 134 4.24 -53.88 8.90
CA GLU A 134 5.36 -53.37 8.10
C GLU A 134 5.03 -52.01 7.47
N GLY A 135 6.04 -51.14 7.39
CA GLY A 135 5.91 -49.80 6.80
C GLY A 135 5.33 -48.73 7.73
N THR A 136 4.81 -49.09 8.90
CA THR A 136 4.32 -48.11 9.88
C THR A 136 5.47 -47.32 10.52
N GLN A 137 5.24 -46.03 10.73
CA GLN A 137 6.20 -45.04 11.24
C GLN A 137 5.87 -44.57 12.66
N CYS A 138 4.61 -44.65 13.06
CA CYS A 138 4.15 -44.18 14.36
C CYS A 138 3.08 -45.07 15.00
N GLY A 139 2.90 -44.92 16.32
CA GLY A 139 1.95 -45.71 17.10
C GLY A 139 2.49 -47.07 17.54
N PRO A 140 1.63 -47.94 18.11
CA PRO A 140 2.04 -49.18 18.75
C PRO A 140 2.40 -50.31 17.78
N GLN A 141 2.09 -50.16 16.49
CA GLN A 141 2.27 -51.21 15.47
C GLN A 141 3.60 -51.11 14.72
N VAL A 142 4.46 -50.14 15.06
CA VAL A 142 5.81 -50.01 14.48
C VAL A 142 6.61 -51.29 14.78
N PRO A 143 7.23 -51.95 13.78
CA PRO A 143 8.04 -53.14 14.00
C PRO A 143 9.12 -52.94 15.07
N GLY A 144 9.19 -53.86 16.04
CA GLY A 144 10.12 -53.80 17.15
C GLY A 144 9.63 -53.03 18.39
N THR A 145 8.40 -52.50 18.38
CA THR A 145 7.83 -51.81 19.56
C THR A 145 7.51 -52.80 20.68
N GLU A 146 8.05 -52.55 21.88
CA GLU A 146 7.72 -53.31 23.07
C GLU A 146 6.52 -52.71 23.82
N LYS A 147 5.73 -53.56 24.49
CA LYS A 147 4.59 -53.12 25.29
C LYS A 147 5.07 -52.25 26.46
N PRO A 148 4.58 -51.01 26.63
CA PRO A 148 5.00 -50.15 27.73
C PRO A 148 4.55 -50.70 29.08
N THR A 149 5.43 -50.61 30.09
CA THR A 149 5.17 -51.06 31.47
C THR A 149 4.80 -49.92 32.42
N ASP A 150 4.85 -48.68 31.96
CA ASP A 150 4.73 -47.45 32.76
C ASP A 150 3.36 -46.74 32.61
N GLY A 151 2.40 -47.39 31.93
CA GLY A 151 1.07 -46.82 31.69
C GLY A 151 1.00 -45.81 30.54
N THR A 152 2.06 -45.67 29.74
CA THR A 152 2.05 -44.86 28.51
C THR A 152 0.93 -45.29 27.58
N LEU A 153 0.14 -44.31 27.10
CA LEU A 153 -0.92 -44.56 26.12
C LEU A 153 -0.32 -45.09 24.82
N PHE A 154 -0.90 -46.16 24.27
CA PHE A 154 -0.39 -46.81 23.05
C PHE A 154 -0.30 -45.86 21.86
N SER A 155 -1.21 -44.88 21.77
CA SER A 155 -1.18 -43.86 20.71
C SER A 155 0.01 -42.90 20.80
N LYS A 156 0.71 -42.81 21.94
CA LYS A 156 1.90 -41.96 22.13
C LYS A 156 3.21 -42.69 21.85
N LEU A 157 3.17 -43.98 21.53
CA LEU A 157 4.37 -44.75 21.18
C LEU A 157 4.86 -44.36 19.78
N ASN A 158 6.18 -44.32 19.60
CA ASN A 158 6.84 -43.98 18.33
C ASN A 158 6.28 -42.68 17.72
N PRO A 159 6.50 -41.52 18.35
CA PRO A 159 5.98 -40.26 17.83
C PRO A 159 6.58 -39.96 16.45
N CYS A 160 5.78 -39.31 15.60
CA CYS A 160 6.26 -38.86 14.31
C CYS A 160 7.37 -37.81 14.42
N PRO A 161 8.32 -37.76 13.46
CA PRO A 161 9.25 -36.64 13.35
C PRO A 161 8.53 -35.29 13.35
N LEU A 162 9.16 -34.27 13.96
CA LEU A 162 8.58 -32.92 14.11
C LEU A 162 7.25 -32.88 14.89
N ASN A 163 6.92 -33.91 15.66
CA ASN A 163 5.61 -34.08 16.29
C ASN A 163 4.44 -33.93 15.29
N SER A 164 4.63 -34.35 14.04
CA SER A 164 3.55 -34.36 13.06
C SER A 164 2.44 -35.34 13.48
N CYS A 165 1.30 -35.27 12.80
CA CYS A 165 0.15 -36.09 13.12
C CYS A 165 0.39 -37.55 12.74
N CYS A 166 -0.04 -38.47 13.61
CA CYS A 166 -0.05 -39.90 13.34
C CYS A 166 -1.48 -40.34 13.02
N ASN A 167 -1.71 -40.92 11.85
CA ASN A 167 -3.02 -41.44 11.47
C ASN A 167 -3.25 -42.86 12.02
N ILE A 168 -4.49 -43.38 11.93
CA ILE A 168 -4.81 -44.73 12.44
C ILE A 168 -4.01 -45.85 11.74
N TRP A 169 -3.50 -45.57 10.55
CA TRP A 169 -2.73 -46.50 9.73
C TRP A 169 -1.24 -46.51 10.10
N GLY A 170 -0.82 -45.70 11.07
CA GLY A 170 0.56 -45.63 11.53
C GLY A 170 1.49 -44.82 10.63
N PHE A 171 0.95 -43.91 9.81
CA PHE A 171 1.74 -43.02 8.95
C PHE A 171 1.75 -41.57 9.48
N CYS A 172 2.85 -40.89 9.22
CA CYS A 172 3.09 -39.52 9.65
C CYS A 172 2.75 -38.51 8.54
N GLY A 173 2.10 -37.41 8.91
CA GLY A 173 1.85 -36.30 7.99
C GLY A 173 1.33 -35.04 8.68
N ILE A 174 1.15 -33.97 7.91
CA ILE A 174 0.78 -32.63 8.39
C ILE A 174 -0.55 -32.11 7.81
N THR A 175 -1.17 -32.84 6.89
CA THR A 175 -2.44 -32.47 6.26
C THR A 175 -3.64 -33.01 7.02
N GLU A 176 -4.85 -32.59 6.64
CA GLU A 176 -6.11 -33.05 7.27
C GLU A 176 -6.27 -34.57 7.24
N ASP A 177 -5.78 -35.24 6.20
CA ASP A 177 -5.77 -36.70 6.08
C ASP A 177 -5.03 -37.41 7.22
N PHE A 178 -4.08 -36.74 7.85
CA PHE A 178 -3.31 -37.27 8.96
C PHE A 178 -3.75 -36.68 10.30
N CYS A 179 -4.22 -35.44 10.29
CA CYS A 179 -4.42 -34.65 11.50
C CYS A 179 -5.86 -34.63 12.01
N THR A 180 -6.86 -35.04 11.23
CA THR A 180 -8.28 -34.91 11.63
C THR A 180 -8.70 -35.99 12.63
N PRO A 181 -9.13 -35.64 13.86
CA PRO A 181 -9.66 -36.63 14.80
C PRO A 181 -11.05 -37.10 14.33
N THR A 182 -11.19 -38.39 14.05
CA THR A 182 -12.48 -39.00 13.70
C THR A 182 -12.68 -40.27 14.51
N PRO A 183 -12.88 -40.17 15.84
CA PRO A 183 -12.95 -41.34 16.72
C PRO A 183 -14.07 -42.27 16.25
N ALA A 184 -13.79 -43.58 16.27
CA ALA A 184 -14.78 -44.58 15.90
C ALA A 184 -16.01 -44.52 16.84
N ASP A 185 -17.19 -44.86 16.30
CA ASP A 185 -18.44 -44.85 17.07
C ASP A 185 -18.43 -45.86 18.23
N THR A 186 -17.53 -46.85 18.18
CA THR A 186 -17.26 -47.81 19.26
C THR A 186 -16.49 -47.21 20.44
N GLY A 187 -15.83 -46.06 20.25
CA GLY A 187 -14.92 -45.44 21.21
C GLY A 187 -13.55 -46.12 21.35
N ALA A 188 -13.26 -47.17 20.55
CA ALA A 188 -12.02 -47.92 20.67
C ALA A 188 -10.80 -47.19 20.05
N PRO A 189 -9.60 -47.40 20.61
CA PRO A 189 -8.38 -46.76 20.11
C PRO A 189 -7.89 -47.37 18.79
N GLY A 190 -7.06 -46.64 18.04
CA GLY A 190 -6.42 -47.17 16.83
C GLY A 190 -7.37 -47.37 15.64
N THR A 191 -8.53 -46.74 15.63
CA THR A 191 -9.51 -46.82 14.54
C THR A 191 -10.30 -45.51 14.39
N ALA A 192 -11.06 -45.40 13.31
CA ALA A 192 -11.78 -44.19 12.93
C ALA A 192 -13.19 -44.49 12.39
N LYS A 193 -13.98 -43.42 12.19
CA LYS A 193 -15.25 -43.47 11.47
C LYS A 193 -15.09 -44.06 10.05
N PRO A 194 -16.15 -44.64 9.46
CA PRO A 194 -16.09 -45.16 8.11
C PRO A 194 -15.69 -44.06 7.10
N GLY A 195 -14.77 -44.39 6.18
CA GLY A 195 -14.34 -43.48 5.11
C GLY A 195 -13.37 -42.38 5.53
N THR A 196 -12.85 -42.39 6.77
CA THR A 196 -11.88 -41.39 7.24
C THR A 196 -10.56 -42.05 7.66
N ASN A 197 -9.46 -41.30 7.55
CA ASN A 197 -8.13 -41.78 7.94
C ASN A 197 -7.87 -41.66 9.44
N GLY A 198 -8.50 -40.69 10.11
CA GLY A 198 -8.44 -40.47 11.56
C GLY A 198 -7.06 -40.24 12.16
N CYS A 199 -6.99 -39.40 13.18
CA CYS A 199 -5.74 -39.13 13.90
C CYS A 199 -5.73 -39.79 15.29
N ILE A 200 -4.61 -40.42 15.64
CA ILE A 200 -4.41 -41.07 16.95
C ILE A 200 -3.48 -40.29 17.89
N SER A 201 -2.58 -39.45 17.37
CA SER A 201 -1.71 -38.59 18.19
C SER A 201 -1.28 -37.32 17.45
N ASN A 202 -1.00 -36.25 18.23
CA ASN A 202 -0.59 -34.93 17.74
C ASN A 202 -1.56 -34.28 16.74
N CYS A 203 -2.85 -34.58 16.90
CA CYS A 203 -3.91 -34.20 15.98
C CYS A 203 -4.19 -32.69 15.89
N GLY A 204 -4.99 -32.31 14.91
CA GLY A 204 -5.33 -30.92 14.57
C GLY A 204 -4.34 -30.28 13.59
N THR A 205 -4.73 -29.18 12.97
CA THR A 205 -3.89 -28.39 12.05
C THR A 205 -3.72 -26.95 12.54
N GLU A 206 -4.01 -26.72 13.82
CA GLU A 206 -3.90 -25.41 14.44
C GLU A 206 -2.45 -25.00 14.66
N ILE A 207 -2.21 -23.70 14.58
CA ILE A 207 -0.91 -23.10 14.92
C ILE A 207 -0.85 -22.98 16.44
N ASN A 208 0.16 -23.60 17.05
CA ASN A 208 0.36 -23.51 18.49
C ASN A 208 1.04 -22.17 18.82
N ASN A 209 0.29 -21.27 19.45
CA ASN A 209 0.77 -19.97 19.91
C ASN A 209 0.75 -19.93 21.44
N ASN A 210 1.83 -19.44 22.05
CA ASN A 210 1.95 -19.30 23.50
C ASN A 210 1.21 -18.06 24.06
N GLY A 211 0.54 -17.28 23.20
CA GLY A 211 -0.22 -16.09 23.56
C GLY A 211 0.64 -14.87 23.89
N GLN A 212 1.96 -14.94 23.69
CA GLN A 212 2.89 -13.89 24.09
C GLN A 212 3.60 -13.26 22.88
N ALA A 213 3.23 -12.03 22.52
CA ALA A 213 3.84 -11.26 21.42
C ALA A 213 5.32 -10.94 21.67
N PRO A 214 6.23 -10.99 20.68
CA PRO A 214 7.66 -10.68 20.87
C PRO A 214 7.87 -9.25 21.39
N ALA A 215 8.98 -9.03 22.11
CA ALA A 215 9.34 -7.69 22.60
C ALA A 215 9.62 -6.72 21.44
N ASN A 216 10.19 -7.21 20.34
CA ASN A 216 10.37 -6.47 19.09
C ASN A 216 10.03 -7.39 17.93
N PHE A 217 9.26 -6.90 16.97
CA PHE A 217 9.01 -7.59 15.71
C PHE A 217 10.16 -7.30 14.75
N ARG A 218 10.84 -8.33 14.25
CA ARG A 218 11.95 -8.20 13.31
C ARG A 218 11.45 -8.10 11.88
N GLU A 219 11.96 -7.15 11.12
CA GLU A 219 11.71 -7.03 9.70
C GLU A 219 13.05 -7.27 8.99
N VAL A 220 13.24 -8.49 8.51
CA VAL A 220 14.52 -8.98 7.96
C VAL A 220 14.45 -8.99 6.45
N VAL A 221 15.44 -8.44 5.76
CA VAL A 221 15.45 -8.47 4.28
C VAL A 221 16.69 -9.18 3.75
N TYR A 222 16.50 -10.05 2.75
CA TYR A 222 17.60 -10.53 1.93
C TYR A 222 17.88 -9.56 0.80
N PHE A 223 19.16 -9.26 0.59
CA PHE A 223 19.65 -8.50 -0.56
C PHE A 223 20.50 -9.41 -1.44
N GLU A 224 20.02 -9.69 -2.65
CA GLU A 224 20.74 -10.48 -3.65
C GLU A 224 21.91 -9.65 -4.21
N ALA A 225 23.11 -9.84 -3.69
CA ALA A 225 24.27 -9.03 -4.05
C ALA A 225 24.69 -9.18 -5.53
N TRP A 226 24.28 -10.27 -6.18
CA TRP A 226 24.47 -10.49 -7.62
C TRP A 226 23.39 -9.84 -8.49
N ASN A 227 22.45 -9.07 -7.94
CA ASN A 227 21.43 -8.38 -8.74
C ASN A 227 22.04 -7.46 -9.82
N GLY A 228 23.30 -7.04 -9.64
CA GLY A 228 24.10 -6.32 -10.65
C GLY A 228 24.30 -7.08 -11.98
N ASP A 229 24.16 -8.40 -11.99
CA ASP A 229 24.24 -9.23 -13.21
C ASP A 229 22.94 -9.18 -14.05
N ARG A 230 21.85 -8.62 -13.50
CA ARG A 230 20.58 -8.46 -14.21
C ARG A 230 20.71 -7.43 -15.35
N PRO A 231 19.99 -7.60 -16.46
CA PRO A 231 20.00 -6.61 -17.55
C PRO A 231 19.36 -5.26 -17.15
N CYS A 232 18.47 -5.24 -16.15
CA CYS A 232 17.81 -4.04 -15.62
C CYS A 232 17.34 -4.28 -14.17
N LEU A 233 16.81 -3.22 -13.53
CA LEU A 233 16.27 -3.26 -12.15
C LEU A 233 17.31 -3.75 -11.13
N LYS A 234 18.46 -3.09 -11.19
CA LYS A 234 19.55 -3.26 -10.25
C LYS A 234 19.29 -2.37 -9.04
N MET A 235 19.44 -2.91 -7.85
CA MET A 235 19.36 -2.17 -6.60
C MET A 235 20.74 -2.10 -5.99
N ASP A 236 21.19 -0.90 -5.65
CA ASP A 236 22.32 -0.74 -4.74
C ASP A 236 21.88 -1.00 -3.31
N VAL A 237 22.69 -1.71 -2.51
CA VAL A 237 22.39 -2.01 -1.12
C VAL A 237 22.08 -0.76 -0.29
N THR A 238 22.62 0.41 -0.65
CA THR A 238 22.33 1.67 0.06
C THR A 238 20.94 2.23 -0.22
N ASN A 239 20.21 1.70 -1.20
CA ASN A 239 18.83 2.10 -1.50
C ASN A 239 17.81 1.40 -0.59
N ILE A 240 18.24 0.47 0.26
CA ILE A 240 17.36 -0.19 1.23
C ILE A 240 16.96 0.85 2.28
N ASP A 241 15.66 1.07 2.47
CA ASP A 241 15.14 1.95 3.52
C ASP A 241 15.40 1.34 4.90
N THR A 242 16.41 1.86 5.59
CA THR A 242 16.82 1.40 6.91
C THR A 242 15.87 1.81 8.04
N GLN A 243 14.87 2.67 7.79
CA GLN A 243 13.91 3.10 8.83
C GLN A 243 12.82 2.05 9.08
N SER A 244 12.49 1.25 8.06
CA SER A 244 11.41 0.27 8.11
C SER A 244 11.87 -1.16 8.40
N ILE A 245 13.19 -1.44 8.42
CA ILE A 245 13.73 -2.80 8.60
C ILE A 245 14.68 -2.90 9.80
N THR A 246 14.88 -4.11 10.32
CA THR A 246 15.75 -4.36 11.48
C THR A 246 17.09 -4.98 11.09
N ASP A 247 17.09 -5.93 10.15
CA ASP A 247 18.26 -6.72 9.77
C ASP A 247 18.34 -6.84 8.23
N ILE A 248 19.54 -6.64 7.67
CA ILE A 248 19.84 -6.92 6.26
C ILE A 248 20.71 -8.16 6.19
N HIS A 249 20.23 -9.20 5.51
CA HIS A 249 20.96 -10.40 5.15
C HIS A 249 21.61 -10.20 3.77
N PHE A 250 22.93 -10.01 3.76
CA PHE A 250 23.70 -9.88 2.52
C PHE A 250 23.95 -11.26 1.91
N ALA A 251 23.26 -11.55 0.80
CA ALA A 251 23.29 -12.84 0.11
C ALA A 251 24.18 -12.79 -1.14
N PHE A 252 25.14 -13.68 -1.38
CA PHE A 252 25.67 -14.67 -0.45
C PHE A 252 27.20 -14.60 -0.40
N ALA A 253 27.76 -14.85 0.78
CA ALA A 253 29.14 -15.27 0.91
C ALA A 253 29.27 -16.77 0.59
N THR A 254 30.46 -17.18 0.15
CA THR A 254 30.77 -18.58 -0.14
C THR A 254 31.87 -19.11 0.79
N VAL A 255 32.06 -20.43 0.76
CA VAL A 255 33.07 -21.13 1.57
C VAL A 255 34.11 -21.78 0.66
N SER A 256 35.38 -21.45 0.88
CA SER A 256 36.49 -22.05 0.14
C SER A 256 36.71 -23.53 0.52
N SER A 257 37.50 -24.26 -0.27
CA SER A 257 37.93 -25.63 0.07
C SER A 257 38.81 -25.73 1.31
N ARG A 258 39.27 -24.59 1.86
CA ARG A 258 40.01 -24.48 3.13
C ARG A 258 39.17 -23.83 4.23
N TRP A 259 37.84 -23.85 4.08
CA TRP A 259 36.89 -23.37 5.08
C TRP A 259 37.03 -21.89 5.42
N GLN A 260 37.45 -21.07 4.45
CA GLN A 260 37.52 -19.61 4.57
C GLN A 260 36.27 -18.97 3.99
N VAL A 261 35.84 -17.85 4.58
CA VAL A 261 34.79 -16.98 4.04
C VAL A 261 35.32 -16.26 2.80
N VAL A 262 34.58 -16.33 1.69
CA VAL A 262 34.91 -15.70 0.43
C VAL A 262 33.75 -14.82 -0.03
N ILE A 263 34.06 -13.55 -0.30
CA ILE A 263 33.19 -12.63 -1.03
C ILE A 263 33.67 -12.64 -2.48
N ASP A 264 32.79 -12.94 -3.42
CA ASP A 264 33.14 -12.96 -4.84
C ASP A 264 33.51 -11.54 -5.31
N ASP A 265 34.53 -11.43 -6.16
CA ASP A 265 35.01 -10.14 -6.68
C ASP A 265 33.88 -9.33 -7.34
N LYS A 266 32.89 -10.00 -7.94
CA LYS A 266 31.72 -9.36 -8.57
C LYS A 266 30.82 -8.61 -7.59
N ILE A 267 30.77 -9.05 -6.34
CA ILE A 267 29.90 -8.46 -5.31
C ILE A 267 30.68 -7.67 -4.26
N GLN A 268 32.00 -7.53 -4.43
CA GLN A 268 32.89 -6.86 -3.49
C GLN A 268 32.54 -5.38 -3.28
N ASP A 269 32.07 -4.69 -4.32
CA ASP A 269 31.61 -3.30 -4.25
C ASP A 269 30.38 -3.18 -3.33
N GLN A 270 29.35 -4.00 -3.60
CA GLN A 270 28.13 -4.04 -2.79
C GLN A 270 28.43 -4.43 -1.34
N PHE A 271 29.35 -5.37 -1.10
CA PHE A 271 29.77 -5.74 0.24
C PHE A 271 30.47 -4.58 0.97
N THR A 272 31.26 -3.78 0.25
CA THR A 272 31.92 -2.59 0.83
C THR A 272 30.89 -1.55 1.25
N LYS A 273 29.88 -1.29 0.41
CA LYS A 273 28.77 -0.38 0.72
C LYS A 273 27.93 -0.88 1.88
N PHE A 274 27.57 -2.16 1.88
CA PHE A 274 26.84 -2.83 2.96
C PHE A 274 27.51 -2.62 4.33
N LYS A 275 28.84 -2.79 4.41
CA LYS A 275 29.59 -2.56 5.65
C LYS A 275 29.46 -1.14 6.19
N SER A 276 29.30 -0.15 5.32
CA SER A 276 29.18 1.26 5.68
C SER A 276 27.79 1.66 6.19
N MET A 277 26.77 0.81 6.00
CA MET A 277 25.41 1.11 6.42
C MET A 277 25.27 1.18 7.95
N THR A 278 24.36 2.06 8.40
CA THR A 278 24.03 2.34 9.80
C THR A 278 22.52 2.27 10.03
N GLY A 279 22.09 2.11 11.28
CA GLY A 279 20.66 2.04 11.64
C GLY A 279 20.03 0.65 11.51
N VAL A 280 20.76 -0.33 10.97
CA VAL A 280 20.33 -1.72 10.75
C VAL A 280 21.40 -2.71 11.17
N LYS A 281 20.99 -3.95 11.49
CA LYS A 281 21.92 -5.05 11.73
C LYS A 281 22.42 -5.63 10.41
N LYS A 282 23.75 -5.75 10.29
CA LYS A 282 24.43 -6.28 9.10
C LYS A 282 24.73 -7.77 9.28
N VAL A 283 23.94 -8.64 8.66
CA VAL A 283 24.08 -10.09 8.74
C VAL A 283 24.64 -10.63 7.43
N LEU A 284 25.67 -11.49 7.51
CA LEU A 284 26.23 -12.16 6.33
C LEU A 284 25.55 -13.51 6.15
N SER A 285 24.92 -13.75 4.99
CA SER A 285 24.32 -15.05 4.69
C SER A 285 25.24 -15.92 3.85
N PHE A 286 25.31 -17.21 4.16
CA PHE A 286 26.07 -18.23 3.44
C PHE A 286 25.14 -19.24 2.82
N GLY A 287 25.38 -19.61 1.56
CA GLY A 287 24.68 -20.72 0.92
C GLY A 287 23.73 -20.28 -0.19
N GLY A 288 22.45 -20.58 0.00
CA GLY A 288 21.41 -20.53 -1.03
C GLY A 288 21.39 -21.79 -1.91
N TRP A 289 20.32 -21.93 -2.69
CA TRP A 289 20.05 -23.09 -3.55
C TRP A 289 21.25 -23.50 -4.43
N ALA A 290 21.80 -22.57 -5.21
CA ALA A 290 22.88 -22.87 -6.16
C ALA A 290 24.15 -23.36 -5.45
N PHE A 291 24.61 -22.67 -4.40
CA PHE A 291 25.80 -23.09 -3.66
C PHE A 291 25.61 -24.46 -2.99
N SER A 292 24.39 -24.75 -2.53
CA SER A 292 24.07 -25.99 -1.83
C SER A 292 23.83 -27.20 -2.76
N THR A 293 23.52 -26.98 -4.04
CA THR A 293 23.13 -28.05 -4.98
C THR A 293 24.02 -28.18 -6.22
N ASP A 294 24.78 -27.15 -6.59
CA ASP A 294 25.63 -27.22 -7.78
C ASP A 294 26.76 -28.25 -7.62
N PRO A 295 27.09 -29.02 -8.68
CA PRO A 295 28.12 -30.08 -8.64
C PRO A 295 29.49 -29.64 -8.10
N GLY A 296 29.84 -28.35 -8.24
CA GLY A 296 31.11 -27.79 -7.79
C GLY A 296 31.16 -27.42 -6.30
N THR A 297 30.01 -27.27 -5.62
CA THR A 297 29.93 -26.65 -4.29
C THR A 297 29.06 -27.41 -3.29
N PHE A 298 28.16 -28.31 -3.70
CA PHE A 298 27.24 -29.03 -2.79
C PHE A 298 27.94 -29.73 -1.61
N GLN A 299 29.18 -30.19 -1.80
CA GLN A 299 29.96 -30.89 -0.78
C GLN A 299 30.54 -29.95 0.30
N ARG A 300 30.56 -28.62 0.08
CA ARG A 300 31.25 -27.65 0.94
C ARG A 300 30.70 -27.61 2.36
N PHE A 301 29.38 -27.44 2.54
CA PHE A 301 28.79 -27.44 3.88
C PHE A 301 28.86 -28.82 4.55
N ARG A 302 28.66 -29.90 3.77
CA ARG A 302 28.80 -31.28 4.24
C ARG A 302 30.18 -31.55 4.84
N ASP A 303 31.23 -31.06 4.21
CA ASP A 303 32.59 -31.25 4.70
C ASP A 303 32.96 -30.25 5.80
N ALA A 304 32.58 -28.98 5.67
CA ALA A 304 32.93 -27.94 6.64
C ALA A 304 32.32 -28.18 8.02
N THR A 305 31.14 -28.81 8.10
CA THR A 305 30.45 -29.11 9.37
C THR A 305 30.92 -30.41 10.05
N LYS A 306 31.74 -31.25 9.39
CA LYS A 306 32.28 -32.48 10.00
C LYS A 306 33.17 -32.19 11.21
N PRO A 307 33.33 -33.15 12.15
CA PRO A 307 34.15 -32.97 13.35
C PRO A 307 35.59 -32.51 13.05
N ALA A 308 36.17 -32.98 11.94
CA ALA A 308 37.53 -32.63 11.53
C ALA A 308 37.71 -31.17 11.08
N ASN A 309 36.63 -30.48 10.66
CA ASN A 309 36.71 -29.18 9.98
C ASN A 309 35.92 -28.07 10.69
N ARG A 310 34.88 -28.42 11.48
CA ARG A 310 33.93 -27.45 12.05
C ARG A 310 34.56 -26.38 12.92
N GLU A 311 35.64 -26.71 13.64
CA GLU A 311 36.35 -25.76 14.51
C GLU A 311 37.03 -24.68 13.66
N THR A 312 37.73 -25.08 12.60
CA THR A 312 38.38 -24.16 11.66
C THR A 312 37.35 -23.30 10.94
N PHE A 313 36.26 -23.89 10.46
CA PHE A 313 35.22 -23.13 9.77
C PHE A 313 34.56 -22.11 10.72
N ALA A 314 34.18 -22.52 11.93
CA ALA A 314 33.54 -21.64 12.90
C ALA A 314 34.44 -20.47 13.31
N THR A 315 35.73 -20.73 13.58
CA THR A 315 36.71 -19.69 13.87
C THR A 315 36.87 -18.72 12.70
N ASN A 316 37.08 -19.23 11.47
CA ASN A 316 37.26 -18.37 10.30
C ASN A 316 36.04 -17.48 10.02
N THR A 317 34.83 -18.00 10.25
CA THR A 317 33.59 -17.23 10.10
C THR A 317 33.53 -16.09 11.13
N VAL A 318 33.69 -16.39 12.41
CA VAL A 318 33.64 -15.36 13.47
C VAL A 318 34.74 -14.31 13.30
N ASP A 319 35.97 -14.73 12.94
CA ASP A 319 37.07 -13.81 12.66
C ASP A 319 36.79 -12.91 11.44
N PHE A 320 36.08 -13.40 10.43
CA PHE A 320 35.66 -12.59 9.30
C PHE A 320 34.60 -11.55 9.70
N LEU A 321 33.60 -11.93 10.49
CA LEU A 321 32.56 -11.02 11.00
C LEU A 321 33.19 -9.89 11.83
N ASN A 322 34.08 -10.24 12.76
CA ASN A 322 34.77 -9.29 13.64
C ASN A 322 35.61 -8.29 12.83
N ARG A 323 36.40 -8.77 11.85
CA ARG A 323 37.23 -7.90 10.99
C ARG A 323 36.42 -6.95 10.13
N ASN A 324 35.15 -7.27 9.83
CA ASN A 324 34.28 -6.48 8.97
C ASN A 324 33.18 -5.74 9.73
N ASN A 325 33.18 -5.77 11.07
CA ASN A 325 32.17 -5.13 11.93
C ASN A 325 30.73 -5.52 11.56
N LEU A 326 30.49 -6.83 11.39
CA LEU A 326 29.18 -7.39 11.09
C LEU A 326 28.46 -7.83 12.36
N ASN A 327 27.14 -7.79 12.34
CA ASN A 327 26.27 -8.02 13.49
C ASN A 327 25.71 -9.44 13.57
N GLY A 328 25.98 -10.31 12.60
CA GLY A 328 25.54 -11.69 12.67
C GLY A 328 25.89 -12.52 11.44
N VAL A 329 25.50 -13.79 11.50
CA VAL A 329 25.60 -14.75 10.41
C VAL A 329 24.28 -15.47 10.20
N ASP A 330 23.99 -15.75 8.94
CA ASP A 330 22.90 -16.61 8.52
C ASP A 330 23.47 -17.77 7.69
N PHE A 331 23.00 -19.00 7.94
CA PHE A 331 23.39 -20.17 7.16
C PHE A 331 22.18 -20.77 6.45
N ASP A 332 22.13 -20.55 5.14
CA ASP A 332 21.11 -21.01 4.22
C ASP A 332 21.58 -22.26 3.46
N TRP A 333 21.68 -23.39 4.18
CA TRP A 333 22.10 -24.68 3.62
C TRP A 333 20.88 -25.50 3.16
N GLU A 334 20.78 -25.71 1.86
CA GLU A 334 19.64 -26.37 1.20
C GLU A 334 19.98 -27.74 0.55
N TYR A 335 19.67 -28.90 1.15
CA TYR A 335 19.28 -29.12 2.54
C TYR A 335 20.09 -30.30 3.13
N PRO A 336 20.61 -30.20 4.37
CA PRO A 336 21.26 -31.31 5.07
C PRO A 336 20.35 -32.55 5.14
N GLY A 337 20.89 -33.69 4.73
CA GLY A 337 20.16 -34.97 4.76
C GLY A 337 19.10 -35.16 3.67
N ALA A 338 18.99 -34.24 2.69
CA ALA A 338 18.12 -34.44 1.52
C ALA A 338 18.65 -35.58 0.64
N THR A 339 17.76 -36.47 0.19
CA THR A 339 18.14 -37.73 -0.48
C THR A 339 17.81 -37.77 -1.97
N ASP A 340 17.05 -36.80 -2.45
CA ASP A 340 16.29 -36.83 -3.70
C ASP A 340 16.52 -35.61 -4.61
N ILE A 341 17.49 -34.75 -4.28
CA ILE A 341 17.88 -33.62 -5.13
C ILE A 341 18.63 -34.16 -6.37
N PRO A 342 18.12 -33.94 -7.60
CA PRO A 342 18.76 -34.43 -8.81
C PRO A 342 20.19 -33.90 -8.97
N GLY A 343 21.12 -34.78 -9.34
CA GLY A 343 22.53 -34.39 -9.57
C GLY A 343 23.37 -34.22 -8.29
N VAL A 344 22.77 -34.33 -7.12
CA VAL A 344 23.45 -34.25 -5.82
C VAL A 344 23.53 -35.66 -5.21
N THR A 345 24.65 -35.99 -4.57
CA THR A 345 24.78 -37.27 -3.86
C THR A 345 23.78 -37.31 -2.69
N PRO A 346 23.01 -38.39 -2.46
CA PRO A 346 22.08 -38.47 -1.34
C PRO A 346 22.75 -38.11 -0.01
N GLY A 347 22.14 -37.18 0.72
CA GLY A 347 22.61 -36.77 2.04
C GLY A 347 22.42 -37.88 3.08
N THR A 348 23.12 -37.76 4.20
CA THR A 348 23.04 -38.71 5.30
C THR A 348 22.46 -38.07 6.56
N LYS A 349 21.95 -38.88 7.49
CA LYS A 349 21.37 -38.38 8.74
C LYS A 349 22.41 -37.62 9.60
N GLU A 350 23.68 -38.02 9.50
CA GLU A 350 24.79 -37.39 10.23
C GLU A 350 25.01 -35.93 9.81
N GLU A 351 24.58 -35.52 8.61
CA GLU A 351 24.70 -34.12 8.16
C GLU A 351 23.97 -33.15 9.09
N ALA A 352 22.74 -33.49 9.51
CA ALA A 352 21.95 -32.66 10.41
C ALA A 352 22.52 -32.62 11.84
N GLU A 353 23.08 -33.73 12.32
CA GLU A 353 23.77 -33.79 13.61
C GLU A 353 25.08 -32.99 13.59
N ASN A 354 25.85 -33.11 12.51
CA ASN A 354 27.06 -32.32 12.30
C ASN A 354 26.76 -30.82 12.22
N TYR A 355 25.63 -30.46 11.59
CA TYR A 355 25.19 -29.08 11.52
C TYR A 355 24.82 -28.51 12.89
N LEU A 356 24.06 -29.26 13.71
CA LEU A 356 23.75 -28.87 15.09
C LEU A 356 25.03 -28.62 15.92
N GLU A 357 26.01 -29.52 15.83
CA GLU A 357 27.28 -29.35 16.55
C GLU A 357 28.10 -28.17 16.03
N PHE A 358 28.01 -27.84 14.74
CA PHE A 358 28.60 -26.63 14.19
C PHE A 358 27.92 -25.35 14.72
N LEU A 359 26.58 -25.33 14.79
CA LEU A 359 25.83 -24.19 15.34
C LEU A 359 26.16 -23.93 16.82
N LYS A 360 26.36 -24.99 17.61
CA LYS A 360 26.87 -24.88 18.99
C LYS A 360 28.21 -24.13 19.05
N LEU A 361 29.13 -24.48 18.16
CA LEU A 361 30.46 -23.85 18.11
C LEU A 361 30.38 -22.39 17.63
N ILE A 362 29.59 -22.10 16.60
CA ILE A 362 29.37 -20.73 16.13
C ILE A 362 28.80 -19.87 17.27
N LYS A 363 27.72 -20.32 17.93
CA LYS A 363 27.08 -19.56 19.02
C LYS A 363 28.03 -19.34 20.20
N ALA A 364 28.84 -20.34 20.54
CA ALA A 364 29.83 -20.24 21.61
C ALA A 364 30.97 -19.24 21.30
N LYS A 365 31.35 -19.08 20.02
CA LYS A 365 32.41 -18.15 19.58
C LYS A 365 31.88 -16.74 19.26
N MET A 366 30.58 -16.59 19.01
CA MET A 366 29.97 -15.34 18.57
C MET A 366 30.05 -14.26 19.67
N PRO A 367 30.42 -13.00 19.35
CA PRO A 367 30.37 -11.91 20.32
C PRO A 367 28.96 -11.68 20.87
N SER A 368 28.88 -11.22 22.12
CA SER A 368 27.61 -10.82 22.73
C SER A 368 26.94 -9.71 21.90
N GLY A 369 25.64 -9.85 21.63
CA GLY A 369 24.85 -8.91 20.82
C GLY A 369 24.79 -9.25 19.33
N ASN A 370 25.64 -10.15 18.83
CA ASN A 370 25.57 -10.63 17.45
C ASN A 370 24.60 -11.81 17.29
N SER A 371 23.93 -11.89 16.14
CA SER A 371 22.95 -12.93 15.84
C SER A 371 23.53 -14.11 15.05
N VAL A 372 22.94 -15.28 15.28
CA VAL A 372 23.10 -16.50 14.49
C VAL A 372 21.71 -16.92 14.00
N SER A 373 21.53 -17.06 12.70
CA SER A 373 20.30 -17.59 12.11
C SER A 373 20.60 -18.70 11.10
N ILE A 374 19.56 -19.47 10.79
CA ILE A 374 19.61 -20.47 9.72
C ILE A 374 18.30 -20.43 8.94
N ALA A 375 18.37 -20.82 7.66
CA ALA A 375 17.17 -21.06 6.86
C ALA A 375 16.62 -22.47 7.12
N LEU A 376 15.29 -22.57 7.19
CA LEU A 376 14.54 -23.81 7.36
C LEU A 376 13.55 -24.00 6.19
N PRO A 377 13.47 -25.20 5.59
CA PRO A 377 12.49 -25.48 4.54
C PRO A 377 11.08 -25.62 5.11
N ALA A 378 10.07 -25.08 4.42
CA ALA A 378 8.66 -25.24 4.79
C ALA A 378 8.06 -26.63 4.46
N SER A 379 8.83 -27.49 3.79
CA SER A 379 8.44 -28.86 3.45
C SER A 379 8.74 -29.83 4.59
N TYR A 380 7.75 -30.66 4.97
CA TYR A 380 7.94 -31.76 5.92
C TYR A 380 9.08 -32.71 5.51
N TRP A 381 9.18 -33.01 4.21
CA TRP A 381 10.13 -33.99 3.69
C TRP A 381 11.59 -33.59 3.95
N TYR A 382 11.91 -32.31 3.80
CA TYR A 382 13.24 -31.77 4.06
C TYR A 382 13.44 -31.42 5.54
N LEU A 383 12.44 -30.80 6.18
CA LEU A 383 12.55 -30.33 7.56
C LEU A 383 12.71 -31.47 8.58
N LYS A 384 12.12 -32.65 8.34
CA LYS A 384 12.16 -33.78 9.29
C LYS A 384 13.58 -34.27 9.63
N GLN A 385 14.57 -33.92 8.81
CA GLN A 385 15.96 -34.27 9.05
C GLN A 385 16.61 -33.36 10.12
N TYR A 386 16.07 -32.16 10.33
CA TYR A 386 16.63 -31.16 11.22
C TYR A 386 16.21 -31.41 12.69
N PRO A 387 17.15 -31.46 13.65
CA PRO A 387 16.82 -31.47 15.07
C PRO A 387 16.46 -30.05 15.57
N VAL A 388 15.37 -29.50 15.03
CA VAL A 388 14.96 -28.09 15.22
C VAL A 388 14.77 -27.73 16.70
N ASP A 389 14.20 -28.65 17.48
CA ASP A 389 14.01 -28.56 18.93
C ASP A 389 15.31 -28.39 19.72
N LYS A 390 16.43 -28.87 19.17
CA LYS A 390 17.78 -28.71 19.74
C LYS A 390 18.50 -27.50 19.15
N MET A 391 18.28 -27.21 17.87
CA MET A 391 18.92 -26.08 17.17
C MET A 391 18.48 -24.73 17.74
N GLN A 392 17.23 -24.60 18.20
CA GLN A 392 16.69 -23.35 18.75
C GLN A 392 17.52 -22.74 19.88
N ALA A 393 18.24 -23.56 20.65
CA ALA A 393 19.07 -23.09 21.76
C ALA A 393 20.36 -22.38 21.30
N TYR A 394 20.70 -22.50 20.02
CA TYR A 394 21.97 -22.06 19.44
C TYR A 394 21.80 -21.06 18.29
N VAL A 395 20.56 -20.68 17.98
CA VAL A 395 20.23 -19.62 17.02
C VAL A 395 19.39 -18.55 17.71
N ASP A 396 19.47 -17.32 17.22
CA ASP A 396 18.66 -16.20 17.71
C ASP A 396 17.30 -16.14 17.01
N TYR A 397 17.25 -16.61 15.75
CA TYR A 397 16.01 -16.79 15.01
C TYR A 397 16.20 -17.78 13.84
N PHE A 398 15.09 -18.36 13.39
CA PHE A 398 15.00 -19.16 12.18
C PHE A 398 14.34 -18.35 11.07
N ILE A 399 14.94 -18.39 9.88
CA ILE A 399 14.35 -17.89 8.64
C ILE A 399 13.55 -19.05 8.04
N TYR A 400 12.22 -18.95 8.03
CA TYR A 400 11.38 -20.05 7.56
C TYR A 400 10.90 -19.79 6.12
N MET A 401 11.37 -20.63 5.20
CA MET A 401 11.21 -20.44 3.75
C MET A 401 9.82 -20.85 3.27
N THR A 402 8.83 -20.03 3.58
CA THR A 402 7.40 -20.22 3.26
C THR A 402 7.04 -19.68 1.86
N TYR A 403 7.81 -20.09 0.86
CA TYR A 403 7.63 -19.77 -0.56
C TYR A 403 8.10 -20.95 -1.41
N ASP A 404 8.00 -20.84 -2.74
CA ASP A 404 8.31 -21.91 -3.69
C ASP A 404 7.57 -23.24 -3.42
N PHE A 405 6.34 -23.13 -2.91
CA PHE A 405 5.46 -24.28 -2.70
C PHE A 405 5.05 -24.96 -4.01
N TYR A 406 4.99 -24.20 -5.10
CA TYR A 406 4.56 -24.64 -6.42
C TYR A 406 5.42 -23.98 -7.50
N GLY A 407 5.65 -24.69 -8.61
CA GLY A 407 6.46 -24.18 -9.72
C GLY A 407 6.39 -25.04 -10.97
N GLN A 408 7.20 -24.71 -11.99
CA GLN A 408 7.19 -25.46 -13.26
C GLN A 408 7.59 -26.93 -13.12
N TRP A 409 8.29 -27.29 -12.04
CA TRP A 409 8.67 -28.67 -11.73
C TRP A 409 7.47 -29.57 -11.40
N ASP A 410 6.28 -29.01 -11.15
CA ASP A 410 5.06 -29.78 -10.84
C ASP A 410 4.38 -30.38 -12.09
N VAL A 411 4.71 -29.86 -13.28
CA VAL A 411 4.07 -30.25 -14.54
C VAL A 411 4.31 -31.74 -14.84
N GLY A 412 3.22 -32.47 -15.11
CA GLY A 412 3.24 -33.90 -15.41
C GLY A 412 3.25 -34.81 -14.17
N ASN A 413 3.17 -34.25 -12.96
CA ASN A 413 3.08 -35.02 -11.72
C ASN A 413 1.64 -34.95 -11.16
N GLU A 414 0.93 -36.07 -11.16
CA GLU A 414 -0.46 -36.15 -10.67
C GLU A 414 -0.58 -36.01 -9.14
N PHE A 415 0.54 -36.13 -8.41
CA PHE A 415 0.58 -36.12 -6.94
C PHE A 415 0.93 -34.75 -6.35
N THR A 416 1.38 -33.77 -7.15
CA THR A 416 1.78 -32.44 -6.65
C THR A 416 0.57 -31.56 -6.36
N THR A 417 -0.54 -31.77 -7.06
CA THR A 417 -1.74 -30.93 -6.91
C THR A 417 -3.02 -31.77 -6.87
N PRO A 418 -3.69 -31.87 -5.70
CA PRO A 418 -4.96 -32.57 -5.58
C PRO A 418 -6.01 -32.05 -6.58
N GLY A 419 -6.63 -32.98 -7.31
CA GLY A 419 -7.62 -32.65 -8.36
C GLY A 419 -7.01 -32.24 -9.70
N CYS A 420 -5.69 -32.33 -9.87
CA CYS A 420 -4.99 -31.92 -11.09
C CYS A 420 -4.11 -33.04 -11.65
N ALA A 421 -4.72 -33.96 -12.41
CA ALA A 421 -4.02 -35.13 -12.96
C ALA A 421 -2.81 -34.78 -13.86
N GLY A 422 -2.75 -33.57 -14.42
CA GLY A 422 -1.63 -33.09 -15.24
C GLY A 422 -0.56 -32.30 -14.48
N GLY A 423 -0.73 -32.02 -13.19
CA GLY A 423 0.21 -31.19 -12.40
C GLY A 423 0.36 -29.74 -12.92
N ASN A 424 -0.55 -29.29 -13.80
CA ASN A 424 -0.46 -28.03 -14.54
C ASN A 424 -1.52 -27.00 -14.11
N CYS A 425 -2.02 -27.11 -12.88
CA CYS A 425 -3.01 -26.20 -12.34
C CYS A 425 -2.34 -24.93 -11.79
N LEU A 426 -3.02 -23.80 -11.93
CA LEU A 426 -2.55 -22.51 -11.43
C LEU A 426 -2.54 -22.51 -9.89
N ARG A 427 -1.36 -22.54 -9.27
CA ARG A 427 -1.20 -22.40 -7.82
C ARG A 427 -0.07 -21.45 -7.48
N SER A 428 -0.32 -20.59 -6.49
CA SER A 428 0.66 -19.59 -6.06
C SER A 428 1.83 -20.22 -5.31
N HIS A 429 3.06 -19.91 -5.72
CA HIS A 429 4.28 -20.33 -5.01
C HIS A 429 4.37 -19.77 -3.58
N VAL A 430 3.57 -18.74 -3.26
CA VAL A 430 3.43 -18.15 -1.93
C VAL A 430 2.06 -18.44 -1.31
N ASN A 431 1.46 -19.61 -1.56
CA ASN A 431 0.12 -19.93 -1.07
C ASN A 431 -0.02 -19.82 0.47
N LYS A 432 -0.96 -18.99 0.96
CA LYS A 432 -1.20 -18.78 2.40
C LYS A 432 -1.73 -20.02 3.13
N THR A 433 -2.48 -20.89 2.45
CA THR A 433 -2.97 -22.14 3.05
C THR A 433 -1.82 -23.10 3.34
N GLU A 434 -0.87 -23.24 2.40
CA GLU A 434 0.36 -24.01 2.63
C GLU A 434 1.24 -23.36 3.70
N THR A 435 1.33 -22.02 3.69
CA THR A 435 2.01 -21.26 4.74
C THR A 435 1.43 -21.58 6.12
N LYS A 436 0.10 -21.59 6.27
CA LYS A 436 -0.57 -21.93 7.54
C LYS A 436 -0.23 -23.37 7.98
N THR A 437 -0.22 -24.32 7.05
CA THR A 437 0.14 -25.72 7.33
C THR A 437 1.60 -25.83 7.77
N ALA A 438 2.51 -25.15 7.08
CA ALA A 438 3.93 -25.08 7.43
C ALA A 438 4.14 -24.45 8.83
N LEU A 439 3.41 -23.38 9.16
CA LEU A 439 3.46 -22.75 10.48
C LEU A 439 2.89 -23.65 11.58
N SER A 440 1.84 -24.43 11.30
CA SER A 440 1.34 -25.44 12.25
C SER A 440 2.39 -26.53 12.51
N MET A 441 3.05 -27.02 11.45
CA MET A 441 4.11 -28.03 11.57
C MET A 441 5.26 -27.55 12.47
N ILE A 442 5.84 -26.38 12.18
CA ILE A 442 7.01 -25.88 12.93
C ILE A 442 6.66 -25.56 14.39
N THR A 443 5.45 -25.04 14.66
CA THR A 443 5.00 -24.77 16.03
C THR A 443 4.63 -26.03 16.83
N LYS A 444 4.39 -27.16 16.16
CA LYS A 444 4.24 -28.48 16.81
C LYS A 444 5.56 -29.17 17.08
N ALA A 445 6.51 -29.06 16.17
CA ALA A 445 7.87 -29.56 16.37
C ALA A 445 8.50 -29.00 17.67
N ALA A 446 8.07 -27.80 18.04
CA ALA A 446 8.47 -27.04 19.23
C ALA A 446 7.86 -27.47 20.58
N ALA A 447 6.78 -28.26 20.60
CA ALA A 447 5.89 -28.37 21.76
C ALA A 447 6.09 -29.65 22.62
N MET A 448 7.23 -29.80 23.32
CA MET A 448 7.42 -30.62 24.55
C MET A 448 8.68 -30.09 25.30
N GLY A 449 8.78 -29.88 26.63
CA GLY A 449 7.98 -30.24 27.81
C GLY A 449 8.33 -29.37 29.06
N PRO A 450 7.96 -29.76 30.29
CA PRO A 450 7.75 -28.85 31.45
C PRO A 450 9.00 -28.21 32.10
N CYS A 451 10.20 -28.40 31.56
CA CYS A 451 11.44 -27.72 32.01
C CYS A 451 12.42 -27.44 30.85
N VAL A 452 11.95 -27.38 29.61
CA VAL A 452 12.78 -27.04 28.43
C VAL A 452 12.01 -26.04 27.60
N ALA A 453 12.66 -24.93 27.21
CA ALA A 453 12.06 -23.82 26.49
C ALA A 453 11.27 -24.34 25.27
N THR A 454 9.95 -24.13 25.29
CA THR A 454 9.11 -24.13 24.09
C THR A 454 9.75 -23.20 23.08
N LEU A 455 9.90 -23.63 21.83
CA LEU A 455 10.34 -22.77 20.73
C LEU A 455 9.39 -21.58 20.69
N GLU A 456 9.88 -20.42 21.10
CA GLU A 456 9.04 -19.25 21.16
C GLU A 456 8.68 -18.90 19.71
N PRO A 457 7.40 -18.77 19.35
CA PRO A 457 7.00 -18.21 18.05
C PRO A 457 7.78 -16.94 17.71
N ARG A 458 8.18 -16.19 18.74
CA ARG A 458 9.08 -15.03 18.75
C ARG A 458 10.49 -15.23 18.12
N THR A 459 10.92 -16.45 17.86
CA THR A 459 12.21 -16.78 17.20
C THR A 459 12.03 -17.23 15.75
N LEU A 460 10.81 -17.35 15.25
CA LEU A 460 10.51 -17.75 13.88
C LEU A 460 10.13 -16.53 13.03
N ILE A 461 10.74 -16.40 11.85
CA ILE A 461 10.53 -15.31 10.90
C ILE A 461 10.10 -15.93 9.56
N PRO A 462 8.79 -15.96 9.23
CA PRO A 462 8.30 -16.48 7.95
C PRO A 462 8.68 -15.57 6.79
N MET A 463 9.06 -16.17 5.67
CA MET A 463 9.48 -15.47 4.47
C MET A 463 8.30 -15.11 3.56
N LEU A 464 8.34 -13.88 3.05
CA LEU A 464 7.44 -13.26 2.11
C LEU A 464 8.20 -13.01 0.81
N VAL A 465 7.71 -13.54 -0.31
CA VAL A 465 8.28 -13.30 -1.64
C VAL A 465 7.33 -12.42 -2.44
N THR A 466 7.81 -11.26 -2.89
CA THR A 466 7.00 -10.27 -3.63
C THR A 466 7.12 -10.40 -5.15
N ALA A 467 7.97 -11.29 -5.65
CA ALA A 467 8.31 -11.41 -7.06
C ALA A 467 7.79 -12.73 -7.68
N PRO A 468 7.22 -12.70 -8.91
CA PRO A 468 6.68 -13.90 -9.54
C PRO A 468 7.74 -14.89 -10.01
N THR A 469 7.46 -16.19 -9.83
CA THR A 469 8.21 -17.30 -10.43
C THR A 469 7.94 -17.42 -11.93
N LEU A 470 8.90 -17.06 -12.77
CA LEU A 470 8.97 -17.49 -14.17
C LEU A 470 10.42 -17.76 -14.55
N LEU A 471 10.71 -18.96 -15.07
CA LEU A 471 12.06 -19.45 -15.39
C LEU A 471 12.65 -18.87 -16.68
N VAL A 472 12.25 -17.65 -17.03
CA VAL A 472 12.94 -16.82 -18.02
C VAL A 472 13.03 -15.42 -17.43
N THR A 473 14.18 -15.10 -16.82
CA THR A 473 14.57 -13.80 -16.24
C THR A 473 13.71 -13.30 -15.07
N SER A 474 14.27 -13.36 -13.85
CA SER A 474 13.88 -12.63 -12.63
C SER A 474 12.86 -11.50 -12.89
N LEU A 475 11.57 -11.82 -12.77
CA LEU A 475 10.49 -10.87 -12.95
C LEU A 475 10.31 -10.12 -11.63
N THR A 476 10.57 -8.82 -11.61
CA THR A 476 10.23 -7.93 -10.48
C THR A 476 8.75 -7.55 -10.53
N GLN A 477 8.24 -6.94 -9.45
CA GLN A 477 6.90 -6.32 -9.42
C GLN A 477 6.70 -5.31 -10.57
N ASN A 478 7.79 -4.66 -11.01
CA ASN A 478 7.82 -3.74 -12.15
C ASN A 478 7.68 -4.42 -13.51
N ARG A 479 8.07 -5.68 -13.64
CA ARG A 479 7.98 -6.42 -14.92
C ARG A 479 6.61 -7.07 -15.12
N ALA A 480 5.91 -7.46 -14.05
CA ALA A 480 4.49 -7.83 -14.08
C ALA A 480 3.62 -6.68 -14.64
N LYS A 481 3.92 -5.44 -14.26
CA LYS A 481 3.31 -4.23 -14.86
C LYS A 481 3.74 -3.99 -16.32
N SER A 482 4.98 -4.36 -16.71
CA SER A 482 5.50 -4.19 -18.08
C SER A 482 5.08 -5.27 -19.09
N LEU A 483 4.62 -6.44 -18.60
CA LEU A 483 4.11 -7.54 -19.43
C LEU A 483 2.80 -7.19 -20.13
N THR A 484 2.17 -6.06 -19.77
CA THR A 484 1.06 -5.40 -20.47
C THR A 484 1.35 -4.99 -21.92
N LYS A 485 2.57 -5.23 -22.44
CA LYS A 485 2.87 -5.18 -23.89
C LYS A 485 2.35 -6.41 -24.66
N ARG A 486 2.17 -7.56 -24.00
CA ARG A 486 1.32 -8.65 -24.50
C ARG A 486 -0.05 -8.45 -23.85
N ALA A 487 -1.14 -8.59 -24.60
CA ALA A 487 -2.47 -8.22 -24.13
C ALA A 487 -2.75 -8.84 -22.74
N LEU A 488 -2.98 -7.99 -21.74
CA LEU A 488 -3.43 -8.44 -20.43
C LEU A 488 -4.78 -9.11 -20.60
N ILE A 489 -4.89 -10.38 -20.22
CA ILE A 489 -6.14 -11.15 -20.31
C ILE A 489 -6.92 -10.96 -19.01
N GLU A 490 -6.27 -11.21 -17.86
CA GLU A 490 -6.91 -11.16 -16.55
C GLU A 490 -5.90 -10.85 -15.44
N ALA A 491 -6.32 -10.09 -14.44
CA ALA A 491 -5.61 -9.93 -13.17
C ALA A 491 -6.63 -10.06 -12.03
N SER A 492 -6.40 -10.98 -11.10
CA SER A 492 -7.34 -11.28 -10.02
C SER A 492 -6.61 -11.59 -8.72
N ASN A 493 -7.30 -11.44 -7.59
CA ASN A 493 -6.84 -11.88 -6.28
C ASN A 493 -7.54 -13.20 -5.95
N ASP A 494 -6.75 -14.27 -5.81
CA ASP A 494 -7.26 -15.55 -5.34
C ASP A 494 -7.34 -15.51 -3.81
N LYS A 495 -8.56 -15.29 -3.32
CA LYS A 495 -8.87 -15.19 -1.89
C LYS A 495 -8.50 -16.45 -1.10
N SER A 496 -8.47 -17.63 -1.74
CA SER A 496 -8.19 -18.89 -1.05
C SER A 496 -6.70 -19.06 -0.74
N SER A 497 -5.83 -18.58 -1.64
CA SER A 497 -4.38 -18.58 -1.47
C SER A 497 -3.82 -17.24 -0.99
N ASP A 498 -4.66 -16.21 -0.87
CA ASP A 498 -4.31 -14.82 -0.53
C ASP A 498 -3.14 -14.33 -1.40
N SER A 499 -3.27 -14.52 -2.72
CA SER A 499 -2.23 -14.25 -3.71
C SER A 499 -2.82 -13.53 -4.93
N ASN A 500 -2.04 -12.66 -5.55
CA ASN A 500 -2.39 -12.05 -6.83
C ASN A 500 -2.00 -12.98 -7.97
N ILE A 501 -2.90 -13.16 -8.94
CA ILE A 501 -2.68 -13.94 -10.16
C ILE A 501 -2.78 -13.00 -11.36
N LEU A 502 -1.80 -13.09 -12.25
CA LEU A 502 -1.72 -12.37 -13.51
C LEU A 502 -1.72 -13.38 -14.66
N ILE A 503 -2.60 -13.20 -15.65
CA ILE A 503 -2.62 -13.99 -16.90
C ILE A 503 -2.42 -13.04 -18.08
N TYR A 504 -1.44 -13.32 -18.93
CA TYR A 504 -1.03 -12.44 -20.02
C TYR A 504 -0.69 -13.22 -21.30
N GLY A 505 -0.96 -12.65 -22.47
CA GLY A 505 -0.72 -13.34 -23.75
C GLY A 505 -1.87 -13.13 -24.74
N THR A 506 -2.19 -14.16 -25.52
CA THR A 506 -3.41 -14.23 -26.33
C THR A 506 -4.31 -15.36 -25.80
N SER A 507 -5.55 -15.47 -26.29
CA SER A 507 -6.43 -16.60 -25.95
C SER A 507 -5.82 -17.97 -26.30
N ASP A 508 -4.91 -17.99 -27.27
CA ASP A 508 -4.33 -19.20 -27.84
C ASP A 508 -2.92 -19.49 -27.28
N GLU A 509 -2.25 -18.47 -26.72
CA GLU A 509 -0.92 -18.54 -26.11
C GLU A 509 -0.87 -17.64 -24.86
N ALA A 510 -1.36 -18.14 -23.73
CA ALA A 510 -1.38 -17.44 -22.45
C ALA A 510 -0.32 -17.99 -21.48
N ASP A 511 0.39 -17.08 -20.83
CA ASP A 511 1.25 -17.33 -19.67
C ASP A 511 0.57 -16.79 -18.40
N TRP A 512 1.07 -17.21 -17.23
CA TRP A 512 0.58 -16.72 -15.95
C TRP A 512 1.70 -16.53 -14.93
N ALA A 513 1.41 -15.72 -13.91
CA ALA A 513 2.29 -15.47 -12.78
C ALA A 513 1.47 -15.30 -11.49
N ALA A 514 1.97 -15.81 -10.37
CA ALA A 514 1.45 -15.52 -9.04
C ALA A 514 2.45 -14.63 -8.27
N TYR A 515 1.95 -13.67 -7.50
CA TYR A 515 2.78 -12.75 -6.70
C TYR A 515 1.99 -12.16 -5.53
N MET A 516 2.64 -11.30 -4.73
CA MET A 516 1.98 -10.48 -3.71
C MET A 516 2.18 -8.99 -4.00
N ASP A 517 1.07 -8.24 -4.04
CA ASP A 517 1.10 -6.79 -4.00
C ASP A 517 1.35 -6.26 -2.57
N LYS A 518 1.48 -4.93 -2.44
CA LYS A 518 1.80 -4.27 -1.16
C LYS A 518 0.69 -4.49 -0.12
N ASP A 519 -0.56 -4.52 -0.54
CA ASP A 519 -1.71 -4.70 0.35
C ASP A 519 -1.77 -6.14 0.89
N THR A 520 -1.61 -7.12 0.01
CA THR A 520 -1.54 -8.55 0.36
C THR A 520 -0.36 -8.82 1.29
N LYS A 521 0.81 -8.23 0.99
CA LYS A 521 2.00 -8.32 1.84
C LYS A 521 1.76 -7.73 3.24
N LYS A 522 1.20 -6.51 3.32
CA LYS A 522 0.85 -5.86 4.60
C LYS A 522 -0.12 -6.72 5.41
N GLY A 523 -1.17 -7.23 4.77
CA GLY A 523 -2.14 -8.14 5.40
C GLY A 523 -1.50 -9.43 5.93
N ARG A 524 -0.46 -9.97 5.26
CA ARG A 524 0.30 -11.12 5.75
C ARG A 524 1.20 -10.78 6.92
N ILE A 525 1.88 -9.63 6.90
CA ILE A 525 2.67 -9.16 8.03
C ILE A 525 1.78 -8.99 9.27
N ASP A 526 0.60 -8.39 9.11
CA ASP A 526 -0.36 -8.22 10.22
C ASP A 526 -0.89 -9.56 10.73
N TRP A 527 -1.14 -10.53 9.85
CA TRP A 527 -1.52 -11.89 10.23
C TRP A 527 -0.40 -12.60 11.02
N ILE A 528 0.86 -12.50 10.57
CA ILE A 528 2.03 -13.06 11.25
C ILE A 528 2.25 -12.39 12.62
N LYS A 529 2.10 -11.05 12.70
CA LYS A 529 2.12 -10.28 13.96
C LYS A 529 1.05 -10.79 14.93
N GLY A 530 -0.18 -11.00 14.45
CA GLY A 530 -1.29 -11.54 15.25
C GLY A 530 -1.07 -12.97 15.76
N LEU A 531 -0.16 -13.72 15.12
CA LEU A 531 0.24 -15.07 15.53
C LEU A 531 1.48 -15.07 16.47
N ASN A 532 1.93 -13.89 16.92
CA ASN A 532 3.06 -13.71 17.84
C ASN A 532 4.41 -14.25 17.32
N PHE A 533 4.58 -14.34 16.01
CA PHE A 533 5.87 -14.71 15.42
C PHE A 533 6.91 -13.61 15.59
N GLY A 534 8.19 -13.99 15.54
CA GLY A 534 9.34 -13.11 15.82
C GLY A 534 9.57 -12.00 14.82
N GLY A 535 9.02 -12.15 13.62
CA GLY A 535 9.23 -11.20 12.54
C GLY A 535 8.63 -11.67 11.23
N SER A 536 8.88 -10.90 10.18
CA SER A 536 8.71 -11.30 8.78
C SER A 536 10.03 -11.09 8.03
N THR A 537 10.24 -11.86 6.96
CA THR A 537 11.40 -11.65 6.10
C THR A 537 11.05 -11.56 4.63
N ASP A 538 11.79 -10.77 3.87
CA ASP A 538 11.61 -10.65 2.42
C ASP A 538 12.72 -11.37 1.65
N TRP A 539 12.30 -12.14 0.66
CA TRP A 539 13.17 -12.65 -0.40
C TRP A 539 12.66 -12.17 -1.77
N ALA A 540 13.28 -11.18 -2.40
CA ALA A 540 14.36 -10.34 -1.89
C ALA A 540 14.01 -8.85 -2.06
N VAL A 541 14.64 -7.99 -1.26
CA VAL A 541 14.32 -6.55 -1.21
C VAL A 541 14.66 -5.84 -2.52
N ASP A 542 15.67 -6.32 -3.23
CA ASP A 542 16.07 -5.83 -4.56
C ASP A 542 15.10 -6.19 -5.69
N LEU A 543 14.02 -6.91 -5.38
CA LEU A 543 12.90 -7.17 -6.29
C LEU A 543 11.69 -6.25 -6.03
N GLN A 544 11.73 -5.44 -4.97
CA GLN A 544 10.67 -4.50 -4.59
C GLN A 544 10.77 -3.18 -5.35
N ASP A 545 9.78 -2.30 -5.16
CA ASP A 545 9.87 -0.92 -5.64
C ASP A 545 10.88 -0.15 -4.78
N PHE A 546 12.06 0.13 -5.34
CA PHE A 546 13.01 1.06 -4.76
C PHE A 546 13.09 2.31 -5.64
N SER A 547 13.11 3.47 -5.00
CA SER A 547 13.60 4.67 -5.68
C SER A 547 15.07 4.44 -5.97
N ASN A 548 15.44 4.26 -7.24
CA ASN A 548 16.81 4.53 -7.64
C ASN A 548 17.13 5.94 -7.13
N GLY A 549 17.96 6.04 -6.09
CA GLY A 549 18.77 7.21 -5.85
C GLY A 549 19.64 7.37 -7.09
N GLY A 550 19.10 8.08 -8.09
CA GLY A 550 19.66 8.19 -9.43
C GLY A 550 19.60 6.87 -10.20
N ASP A 551 18.83 6.85 -11.30
CA ASP A 551 19.36 6.13 -12.45
C ASP A 551 20.75 6.72 -12.68
N ASP A 552 21.81 5.94 -12.48
CA ASP A 552 23.16 6.27 -12.97
C ASP A 552 23.23 6.15 -14.50
N ASN A 553 22.11 6.46 -15.16
CA ASN A 553 22.11 6.95 -16.51
C ASN A 553 22.56 8.42 -16.43
N PRO A 554 23.75 8.77 -16.94
CA PRO A 554 24.19 10.16 -17.01
C PRO A 554 23.20 11.06 -17.76
N ASP A 555 22.31 10.48 -18.57
CA ASP A 555 21.27 11.20 -19.30
C ASP A 555 20.02 11.53 -18.48
N ASP A 556 19.85 10.96 -17.28
CA ASP A 556 18.72 11.27 -16.38
C ASP A 556 19.10 12.23 -15.25
N LYS A 557 20.36 12.69 -15.20
CA LYS A 557 20.83 13.75 -14.29
C LYS A 557 20.59 15.13 -14.88
N CYS A 558 20.28 16.11 -14.04
CA CYS A 558 20.13 17.49 -14.48
C CYS A 558 21.46 18.03 -15.04
N LYS A 559 21.38 18.67 -16.20
CA LYS A 559 22.51 19.31 -16.89
C LYS A 559 22.15 20.76 -17.14
N LYS A 560 23.02 21.71 -16.79
CA LYS A 560 22.76 23.15 -16.98
C LYS A 560 22.59 23.49 -18.47
N GLU A 561 23.18 22.69 -19.35
CA GLU A 561 23.10 22.80 -20.82
C GLU A 561 21.73 22.41 -21.38
N ASP A 562 20.97 21.58 -20.65
CA ASP A 562 19.62 21.16 -21.03
C ASP A 562 18.56 22.23 -20.73
N ARG A 563 18.96 23.35 -20.11
CA ARG A 563 18.05 24.43 -19.68
C ARG A 563 17.37 25.10 -20.88
N THR A 564 16.05 25.23 -20.78
CA THR A 564 15.18 25.82 -21.81
C THR A 564 14.64 27.20 -21.47
N TYR A 565 14.68 27.59 -20.19
CA TYR A 565 14.38 28.96 -19.73
C TYR A 565 15.17 30.00 -20.52
N ARG A 566 14.48 31.07 -20.94
CA ARG A 566 15.10 32.20 -21.66
C ARG A 566 15.16 33.42 -20.78
N THR A 567 16.20 34.24 -20.94
CA THR A 567 16.32 35.52 -20.22
C THR A 567 15.69 36.70 -20.99
N GLU A 568 15.12 36.44 -22.16
CA GLU A 568 14.38 37.42 -22.94
C GLU A 568 13.09 37.76 -22.20
N THR A 569 12.96 39.00 -21.75
CA THR A 569 11.75 39.50 -21.11
C THR A 569 10.83 40.10 -22.18
N PRO A 570 9.54 39.71 -22.23
CA PRO A 570 8.54 40.36 -23.08
C PRO A 570 8.38 41.86 -22.76
N LYS A 571 7.66 42.57 -23.63
CA LYS A 571 7.20 43.95 -23.36
C LYS A 571 6.51 44.01 -22.00
N ALA A 572 6.88 45.00 -21.19
CA ALA A 572 6.27 45.23 -19.89
C ALA A 572 4.75 45.50 -20.04
N GLY A 573 3.97 44.93 -19.13
CA GLY A 573 2.55 45.20 -19.00
C GLY A 573 2.28 46.53 -18.29
N SER A 574 1.00 46.76 -17.97
CA SER A 574 0.53 47.91 -17.21
C SER A 574 -0.44 47.47 -16.10
N TYR A 575 -0.41 48.19 -15.00
CA TYR A 575 -1.41 48.08 -13.93
C TYR A 575 -2.72 48.75 -14.36
N MET A 576 -3.84 48.20 -13.90
CA MET A 576 -5.15 48.81 -14.06
C MET A 576 -5.28 50.00 -13.10
N ASP A 577 -5.77 51.13 -13.60
CA ASP A 577 -6.09 52.28 -12.76
C ASP A 577 -7.29 51.97 -11.85
N TRP A 578 -7.16 52.22 -10.55
CA TRP A 578 -8.17 51.84 -9.56
C TRP A 578 -9.55 52.48 -9.77
N TYR A 579 -9.62 53.69 -10.33
CA TYR A 579 -10.91 54.33 -10.61
C TYR A 579 -11.75 53.56 -11.65
N LEU A 580 -11.13 52.71 -12.47
CA LEU A 580 -11.80 51.85 -13.44
C LEU A 580 -12.51 50.65 -12.81
N MET A 581 -12.27 50.37 -11.52
CA MET A 581 -13.04 49.35 -10.79
C MET A 581 -14.48 49.79 -10.57
N GLU A 582 -14.75 51.11 -10.56
CA GLU A 582 -16.10 51.64 -10.49
C GLU A 582 -16.81 51.46 -11.84
N PRO A 583 -17.96 50.76 -11.91
CA PRO A 583 -18.66 50.48 -13.16
C PRO A 583 -18.96 51.74 -13.99
N ALA A 584 -19.23 52.87 -13.33
CA ALA A 584 -19.52 54.13 -14.01
C ALA A 584 -18.36 54.67 -14.86
N TYR A 585 -17.10 54.40 -14.47
CA TYR A 585 -15.92 54.80 -15.22
C TYR A 585 -15.37 53.65 -16.08
N ALA A 586 -15.61 52.40 -15.68
CA ALA A 586 -15.29 51.20 -16.46
C ALA A 586 -15.83 51.26 -17.90
N THR A 587 -17.10 51.66 -18.05
CA THR A 587 -17.79 51.79 -19.36
C THR A 587 -17.11 52.76 -20.34
N THR A 588 -16.15 53.56 -19.87
CA THR A 588 -15.38 54.50 -20.70
C THR A 588 -14.14 53.88 -21.34
N THR A 589 -13.82 52.63 -21.02
CA THR A 589 -12.69 51.91 -21.61
C THR A 589 -13.20 50.74 -22.44
N SER A 590 -12.76 50.68 -23.70
CA SER A 590 -13.00 49.55 -24.59
C SER A 590 -11.83 48.59 -24.62
N LYS A 591 -11.03 48.55 -23.55
CA LYS A 591 -9.75 47.84 -23.49
C LYS A 591 -9.83 46.58 -22.62
N GLN A 592 -9.17 45.53 -23.08
CA GLN A 592 -9.14 44.21 -22.46
C GLN A 592 -7.69 43.68 -22.42
N TYR A 593 -7.24 43.23 -21.24
CA TYR A 593 -5.94 42.59 -21.10
C TYR A 593 -6.06 41.08 -21.11
N ILE A 594 -5.23 40.41 -21.90
CA ILE A 594 -5.18 38.95 -22.00
C ILE A 594 -3.75 38.50 -21.70
N THR A 595 -3.52 37.93 -20.52
CA THR A 595 -2.19 37.47 -20.10
C THR A 595 -1.99 36.01 -20.48
N ILE A 596 -0.88 35.70 -21.15
CA ILE A 596 -0.53 34.31 -21.48
C ILE A 596 0.80 33.99 -20.83
N VAL A 597 0.82 32.94 -20.02
CA VAL A 597 1.97 32.46 -19.24
C VAL A 597 2.50 31.17 -19.84
N ASN A 598 3.78 31.17 -20.22
CA ASN A 598 4.47 30.03 -20.82
C ASN A 598 5.43 29.36 -19.82
N LEU A 599 4.99 28.25 -19.21
CA LEU A 599 5.81 27.41 -18.33
C LEU A 599 6.13 26.07 -19.02
N THR A 600 6.55 26.14 -20.28
CA THR A 600 6.93 24.98 -21.10
C THR A 600 8.37 25.13 -21.60
N PRO A 601 9.03 24.04 -22.03
CA PRO A 601 10.35 24.13 -22.67
C PRO A 601 10.32 24.73 -24.09
N HIS A 602 9.15 25.16 -24.58
CA HIS A 602 8.92 25.61 -25.95
C HIS A 602 8.49 27.06 -25.99
N ARG A 603 8.98 27.84 -26.96
CA ARG A 603 8.45 29.20 -27.20
C ARG A 603 7.04 29.08 -27.76
N PHE A 604 6.13 29.95 -27.30
CA PHE A 604 4.86 30.15 -28.00
C PHE A 604 5.11 31.20 -29.07
N LYS A 605 5.21 30.73 -30.30
CA LYS A 605 5.46 31.56 -31.45
C LYS A 605 4.14 32.03 -32.01
N MET A 606 3.99 33.35 -32.10
CA MET A 606 2.87 33.97 -32.77
C MET A 606 3.08 33.76 -34.29
N ASP A 607 2.12 33.11 -34.93
CA ASP A 607 2.17 32.85 -36.37
C ASP A 607 1.61 34.04 -37.17
N HIS A 608 0.41 34.48 -36.79
CA HIS A 608 -0.24 35.67 -37.32
C HIS A 608 -1.42 36.08 -36.42
N THR A 609 -1.93 37.30 -36.64
CA THR A 609 -3.19 37.77 -36.08
C THR A 609 -4.10 38.29 -37.18
N HIS A 610 -5.37 38.34 -36.84
CA HIS A 610 -6.47 38.94 -37.57
C HIS A 610 -7.14 39.95 -36.65
N SER A 611 -7.42 41.16 -37.10
CA SER A 611 -8.30 42.07 -36.36
C SER A 611 -9.18 42.90 -37.29
N TYR A 612 -10.45 43.04 -36.89
CA TYR A 612 -11.48 43.82 -37.53
C TYR A 612 -12.14 44.71 -36.49
N GLN A 613 -12.24 46.01 -36.81
CA GLN A 613 -12.80 47.01 -35.91
C GLN A 613 -12.15 47.03 -34.50
N MET A 614 -10.88 46.66 -34.38
CA MET A 614 -10.10 46.85 -33.14
C MET A 614 -9.24 48.10 -33.28
N ASP A 615 -9.22 48.97 -32.28
CA ASP A 615 -8.34 50.14 -32.20
C ASP A 615 -6.90 49.74 -31.84
N GLU A 616 -6.73 48.65 -31.07
CA GLU A 616 -5.45 48.00 -30.77
C GLU A 616 -5.66 46.48 -30.69
N PHE A 617 -4.73 45.71 -31.25
CA PHE A 617 -4.69 44.25 -31.10
C PHE A 617 -3.23 43.79 -31.05
N ASP A 618 -2.63 43.91 -29.87
CA ASP A 618 -1.18 43.75 -29.63
C ASP A 618 -0.88 42.38 -29.00
N PHE A 619 -0.48 41.43 -29.85
CA PHE A 619 -0.08 40.05 -29.51
C PHE A 619 1.30 39.75 -30.13
N ASP A 620 2.14 38.99 -29.44
CA ASP A 620 3.51 38.66 -29.88
C ASP A 620 3.98 37.36 -29.23
N ASP A 621 5.18 36.91 -29.61
CA ASP A 621 5.84 35.72 -29.06
C ASP A 621 5.96 35.75 -27.52
N ILE A 622 5.94 34.56 -26.93
CA ILE A 622 6.09 34.39 -25.48
C ILE A 622 7.24 33.40 -25.21
N PRO A 623 8.39 33.90 -24.74
CA PRO A 623 9.56 33.08 -24.41
C PRO A 623 9.25 32.05 -23.31
N GLN A 624 10.04 30.98 -23.28
CA GLN A 624 9.98 29.95 -22.24
C GLN A 624 10.24 30.53 -20.85
N GLY A 625 9.30 30.33 -19.92
CA GLY A 625 9.40 30.81 -18.53
C GLY A 625 8.91 32.24 -18.31
N HIS A 626 8.25 32.85 -19.30
CA HIS A 626 7.77 34.23 -19.22
C HIS A 626 6.27 34.32 -19.45
N ALA A 627 5.73 35.49 -19.15
CA ALA A 627 4.36 35.85 -19.41
C ALA A 627 4.28 37.15 -20.24
N ARG A 628 3.27 37.25 -21.10
CA ARG A 628 2.98 38.48 -21.84
C ARG A 628 1.55 38.93 -21.56
N GLN A 629 1.39 40.18 -21.13
CA GLN A 629 0.08 40.84 -21.09
C GLN A 629 -0.20 41.41 -22.49
N ASN A 630 -1.17 40.82 -23.18
CA ASN A 630 -1.60 41.24 -24.51
C ASN A 630 -2.77 42.22 -24.39
N THR A 631 -2.99 43.05 -25.41
CA THR A 631 -4.05 44.06 -25.42
C THR A 631 -5.02 43.82 -26.58
N ALA A 632 -6.32 43.78 -26.28
CA ALA A 632 -7.39 43.92 -27.25
C ALA A 632 -8.20 45.18 -26.91
N HIS A 633 -8.21 46.16 -27.80
CA HIS A 633 -8.97 47.40 -27.64
C HIS A 633 -10.05 47.45 -28.72
N TYR A 634 -11.29 47.23 -28.30
CA TYR A 634 -12.51 47.30 -29.11
C TYR A 634 -12.73 48.73 -29.59
N THR A 635 -13.29 48.93 -30.79
CA THR A 635 -13.31 50.27 -31.41
C THR A 635 -14.32 51.21 -30.76
N GLU A 636 -13.90 52.45 -30.54
CA GLU A 636 -14.79 53.54 -30.10
C GLU A 636 -15.08 54.55 -31.21
N ARG A 637 -14.54 54.31 -32.40
CA ARG A 637 -14.66 55.22 -33.55
C ARG A 637 -16.12 55.44 -33.96
N THR A 638 -16.48 56.71 -34.17
CA THR A 638 -17.80 57.12 -34.66
C THR A 638 -18.14 56.45 -35.99
N GLY A 639 -19.27 55.72 -36.02
CA GLY A 639 -19.75 54.99 -37.21
C GLY A 639 -19.31 53.53 -37.30
N ALA A 640 -18.48 53.06 -36.38
CA ALA A 640 -18.26 51.63 -36.16
C ALA A 640 -19.49 50.99 -35.51
N ASN A 641 -19.71 49.70 -35.80
CA ASN A 641 -20.77 48.93 -35.19
C ASN A 641 -20.20 48.12 -34.02
N SER A 642 -20.64 48.37 -32.80
CA SER A 642 -20.01 47.83 -31.58
C SER A 642 -20.34 46.35 -31.30
N VAL A 643 -21.11 45.71 -32.18
CA VAL A 643 -21.58 44.33 -32.02
C VAL A 643 -20.94 43.35 -33.02
N ASP A 644 -19.88 43.75 -33.73
CA ASP A 644 -19.15 42.90 -34.66
C ASP A 644 -17.62 43.10 -34.66
N ASP A 645 -17.06 43.63 -33.56
CA ASP A 645 -15.61 43.71 -33.39
C ASP A 645 -15.04 42.30 -33.20
N ASN A 646 -13.91 42.00 -33.85
CA ASN A 646 -13.32 40.67 -33.80
C ASN A 646 -11.80 40.70 -33.95
N GLY A 647 -11.09 39.94 -33.12
CA GLY A 647 -9.66 39.74 -33.19
C GLY A 647 -9.29 38.29 -32.89
N GLU A 648 -8.31 37.75 -33.61
CA GLU A 648 -7.80 36.39 -33.42
C GLU A 648 -6.27 36.40 -33.44
N ALA A 649 -5.63 35.72 -32.47
CA ALA A 649 -4.19 35.51 -32.39
C ALA A 649 -3.86 34.02 -32.45
N TYR A 650 -3.06 33.61 -33.43
CA TYR A 650 -2.72 32.22 -33.69
C TYR A 650 -1.31 31.92 -33.23
N TYR A 651 -1.15 30.87 -32.42
CA TYR A 651 0.13 30.45 -31.86
C TYR A 651 0.50 29.03 -32.25
N SER A 652 1.77 28.84 -32.58
CA SER A 652 2.43 27.53 -32.68
C SER A 652 3.37 27.32 -31.49
N ILE A 653 3.40 26.12 -30.93
CA ILE A 653 4.35 25.74 -29.87
C ILE A 653 5.62 25.18 -30.53
N GLU A 654 6.71 25.95 -30.51
CA GLU A 654 7.92 25.64 -31.29
C GLU A 654 8.50 24.25 -30.97
N GLY A 655 8.83 23.48 -32.00
CA GLY A 655 9.35 22.12 -31.84
C GLY A 655 8.29 21.05 -31.60
N THR A 656 7.00 21.40 -31.69
CA THR A 656 5.87 20.48 -31.63
C THR A 656 4.93 20.67 -32.83
N ASP A 657 3.91 19.82 -32.95
CA ASP A 657 2.80 19.98 -33.89
C ASP A 657 1.59 20.72 -33.29
N ARG A 658 1.73 21.27 -32.08
CA ARG A 658 0.63 21.85 -31.30
C ARG A 658 0.45 23.32 -31.58
N LYS A 659 -0.83 23.72 -31.64
CA LYS A 659 -1.26 25.09 -31.89
C LYS A 659 -2.42 25.47 -30.99
N PHE A 660 -2.58 26.77 -30.73
CA PHE A 660 -3.75 27.30 -30.03
C PHE A 660 -4.11 28.69 -30.55
N VAL A 661 -5.34 29.13 -30.25
CA VAL A 661 -5.87 30.41 -30.72
C VAL A 661 -6.51 31.16 -29.56
N ILE A 662 -6.29 32.48 -29.53
CA ILE A 662 -6.99 33.41 -28.64
C ILE A 662 -7.90 34.27 -29.50
N ARG A 663 -9.17 34.46 -29.10
CA ARG A 663 -10.12 35.32 -29.80
C ARG A 663 -10.70 36.37 -28.86
N ALA A 664 -10.86 37.60 -29.34
CA ALA A 664 -11.58 38.67 -28.68
C ALA A 664 -12.73 39.10 -29.60
N THR A 665 -13.97 39.08 -29.14
CA THR A 665 -15.14 39.33 -30.01
C THR A 665 -16.27 40.07 -29.31
N THR A 666 -17.00 40.89 -30.06
CA THR A 666 -18.32 41.40 -29.67
C THR A 666 -19.38 40.82 -30.59
N HIS A 667 -20.25 39.93 -30.11
CA HIS A 667 -21.40 39.44 -30.91
C HIS A 667 -22.50 38.75 -30.09
N ILE A 668 -22.49 38.87 -28.76
CA ILE A 668 -23.42 38.11 -27.91
C ILE A 668 -24.55 39.04 -27.48
N PRO A 669 -25.83 38.69 -27.76
CA PRO A 669 -26.98 39.46 -27.34
C PRO A 669 -27.23 39.25 -25.85
N ASP A 670 -26.29 39.70 -25.02
CA ASP A 670 -26.36 39.67 -23.57
C ASP A 670 -25.94 41.02 -22.95
N ALA A 671 -25.91 41.09 -21.62
CA ALA A 671 -25.58 42.31 -20.89
C ALA A 671 -24.09 42.70 -20.97
N HIS A 672 -23.22 41.80 -21.43
CA HIS A 672 -21.78 42.01 -21.53
C HIS A 672 -21.32 41.57 -22.93
N PRO A 673 -21.44 42.40 -23.97
CA PRO A 673 -21.34 41.92 -25.35
C PRO A 673 -19.95 41.39 -25.77
N ARG A 674 -18.90 41.63 -24.96
CA ARG A 674 -17.49 41.28 -25.20
C ARG A 674 -17.13 39.90 -24.63
N ARG A 675 -16.23 39.19 -25.32
CA ARG A 675 -15.73 37.87 -24.93
C ARG A 675 -14.28 37.65 -25.32
N THR A 676 -13.54 37.01 -24.41
CA THR A 676 -12.30 36.32 -24.73
C THR A 676 -12.53 34.82 -24.84
N VAL A 677 -12.19 34.20 -25.97
CA VAL A 677 -12.24 32.74 -26.17
C VAL A 677 -10.82 32.19 -26.26
N ILE A 678 -10.49 31.27 -25.35
CA ILE A 678 -9.26 30.47 -25.39
C ILE A 678 -9.59 29.14 -26.06
N ASP A 679 -9.02 28.92 -27.24
CA ASP A 679 -9.20 27.70 -28.05
C ASP A 679 -7.93 26.88 -28.10
N LEU A 680 -7.91 25.79 -27.31
CA LEU A 680 -6.80 24.86 -27.22
C LEU A 680 -7.05 23.56 -28.01
N SER A 681 -8.03 23.54 -28.91
CA SER A 681 -8.35 22.32 -29.67
C SER A 681 -7.18 21.85 -30.53
N GLY A 682 -6.30 22.75 -30.98
CA GLY A 682 -5.07 22.39 -31.72
C GLY A 682 -4.02 21.68 -30.85
N MET A 683 -4.18 21.74 -29.53
CA MET A 683 -3.41 20.98 -28.57
C MET A 683 -4.09 19.63 -28.22
N GLY A 684 -5.27 19.35 -28.78
CA GLY A 684 -6.14 18.24 -28.37
C GLY A 684 -6.86 18.50 -27.05
N MET A 685 -7.04 19.77 -26.67
CA MET A 685 -7.66 20.20 -25.42
C MET A 685 -8.92 21.04 -25.71
N GLY A 686 -9.75 21.28 -24.71
CA GLY A 686 -11.01 21.99 -24.90
C GLY A 686 -10.85 23.50 -25.08
N GLN A 687 -11.98 24.19 -25.07
CA GLN A 687 -12.07 25.63 -25.25
C GLN A 687 -12.80 26.24 -24.05
N ARG A 688 -12.49 27.50 -23.74
CA ARG A 688 -13.19 28.26 -22.72
C ARG A 688 -13.45 29.67 -23.17
N GLU A 689 -14.69 30.10 -22.97
CA GLU A 689 -15.13 31.47 -23.16
C GLU A 689 -15.14 32.17 -21.79
N TYR A 690 -14.58 33.38 -21.75
CA TYR A 690 -14.54 34.25 -20.59
C TYR A 690 -15.41 35.48 -20.85
N LEU A 691 -16.10 35.94 -19.81
CA LEU A 691 -16.76 37.23 -19.84
C LEU A 691 -15.70 38.32 -19.78
N ASP A 692 -15.78 39.26 -20.70
CA ASP A 692 -15.05 40.52 -20.62
C ASP A 692 -16.09 41.56 -20.16
N PRO A 693 -16.32 41.73 -18.84
CA PRO A 693 -17.23 42.76 -18.36
C PRO A 693 -16.71 44.15 -18.80
N GLU A 694 -17.50 45.21 -18.69
CA GLU A 694 -17.10 46.52 -19.22
C GLU A 694 -15.91 47.17 -18.47
N GLN A 695 -15.51 46.61 -17.33
CA GLN A 695 -14.23 46.85 -16.64
C GLN A 695 -13.05 46.28 -17.43
N GLU A 696 -11.84 46.80 -17.27
CA GLU A 696 -10.59 46.19 -17.80
C GLU A 696 -10.24 44.85 -17.10
N SER A 697 -11.23 43.98 -16.88
CA SER A 697 -11.14 42.70 -16.16
C SER A 697 -10.29 41.73 -16.96
N PRO A 698 -9.13 41.30 -16.46
CA PRO A 698 -8.16 40.58 -17.28
C PRO A 698 -8.46 39.08 -17.38
N VAL A 699 -8.07 38.49 -18.50
CA VAL A 699 -8.16 37.04 -18.75
C VAL A 699 -6.77 36.44 -18.75
N THR A 700 -6.53 35.35 -18.01
CA THR A 700 -5.22 34.70 -17.96
C THR A 700 -5.25 33.25 -18.43
N LEU A 701 -4.32 32.93 -19.32
CA LEU A 701 -4.02 31.56 -19.76
C LEU A 701 -2.66 31.14 -19.23
N VAL A 702 -2.61 30.08 -18.43
CA VAL A 702 -1.37 29.43 -18.01
C VAL A 702 -1.26 28.08 -18.71
N ILE A 703 -0.10 27.81 -19.33
CA ILE A 703 0.20 26.53 -19.97
C ILE A 703 1.53 26.00 -19.42
N THR A 704 1.54 24.73 -19.01
CA THR A 704 2.75 23.99 -18.66
C THR A 704 2.74 22.57 -19.23
N GLY A 705 3.82 21.82 -19.05
CA GLY A 705 4.00 20.48 -19.59
C GLY A 705 4.76 20.46 -20.91
N SER A 706 4.71 19.32 -21.61
CA SER A 706 5.35 19.13 -22.92
C SER A 706 4.63 18.05 -23.73
N GLN A 707 5.02 17.85 -24.99
CA GLN A 707 4.43 16.80 -25.82
C GLN A 707 4.61 15.39 -25.25
N ASP A 708 5.75 15.11 -24.62
CA ASP A 708 6.06 13.79 -24.05
C ASP A 708 5.46 13.60 -22.65
N TYR A 709 5.34 14.68 -21.87
CA TYR A 709 4.76 14.66 -20.53
C TYR A 709 3.22 14.75 -20.54
N GLY A 710 2.67 15.49 -21.50
CA GLY A 710 1.29 15.97 -21.54
C GLY A 710 1.19 17.44 -21.10
N PHE A 711 0.40 18.23 -21.81
CA PHE A 711 0.14 19.64 -21.47
C PHE A 711 -0.93 19.76 -20.38
N ILE A 712 -0.79 20.78 -19.53
CA ILE A 712 -1.74 21.16 -18.47
C ILE A 712 -2.02 22.66 -18.64
N THR A 713 -3.30 23.06 -18.58
CA THR A 713 -3.71 24.44 -18.85
C THR A 713 -4.76 24.95 -17.87
N SER A 714 -4.83 26.28 -17.70
CA SER A 714 -5.71 26.95 -16.74
C SER A 714 -7.18 27.02 -17.12
N ILE A 715 -7.59 26.48 -18.27
CA ILE A 715 -9.00 26.54 -18.70
C ILE A 715 -9.92 25.73 -17.77
N ARG A 716 -9.37 24.76 -17.02
CA ARG A 716 -10.13 23.92 -16.08
C ARG A 716 -9.24 23.37 -14.97
N HIS A 717 -9.79 23.26 -13.76
CA HIS A 717 -9.15 22.59 -12.64
C HIS A 717 -8.95 21.09 -12.89
N GLY A 718 -7.78 20.57 -12.51
CA GLY A 718 -7.49 19.13 -12.43
C GLY A 718 -8.03 18.48 -11.14
N PRO A 719 -7.58 17.27 -10.81
CA PRO A 719 -7.76 16.66 -9.50
C PRO A 719 -7.24 17.57 -8.39
N GLY A 720 -7.92 17.53 -7.24
CA GLY A 720 -7.55 18.31 -6.07
C GLY A 720 -6.13 18.02 -5.60
N ASN A 721 -5.66 16.77 -5.68
CA ASN A 721 -4.35 16.31 -5.20
C ASN A 721 -3.20 16.48 -6.21
N TRP A 722 -2.90 17.73 -6.55
CA TRP A 722 -1.87 18.04 -7.55
C TRP A 722 -0.44 17.73 -7.08
N MET A 723 -0.10 17.88 -5.78
CA MET A 723 1.25 17.56 -5.28
C MET A 723 1.51 16.07 -5.43
N LYS A 724 0.53 15.22 -5.12
CA LYS A 724 0.63 13.78 -5.34
C LYS A 724 0.78 13.44 -6.83
N GLY A 725 0.07 14.16 -7.71
CA GLY A 725 0.13 13.91 -9.15
C GLY A 725 1.46 14.32 -9.81
N ILE A 726 2.27 15.19 -9.17
CA ILE A 726 3.66 15.46 -9.55
C ILE A 726 4.69 14.86 -8.56
N TYR A 727 4.29 13.90 -7.73
CA TYR A 727 5.12 13.37 -6.64
C TYR A 727 6.53 12.98 -7.10
N ASP A 728 6.67 12.29 -8.23
CA ASP A 728 7.98 11.86 -8.73
C ASP A 728 8.94 13.01 -9.11
N VAL A 729 8.40 14.21 -9.30
CA VAL A 729 9.16 15.43 -9.60
C VAL A 729 9.56 16.16 -8.32
N ILE A 730 8.68 16.19 -7.31
CA ILE A 730 8.87 17.01 -6.10
C ILE A 730 9.34 16.23 -4.87
N LYS A 731 9.27 14.89 -4.86
CA LYS A 731 9.50 14.04 -3.68
C LYS A 731 10.86 14.26 -3.01
N ASP A 732 11.89 14.55 -3.80
CA ASP A 732 13.27 14.73 -3.34
C ASP A 732 13.58 16.21 -3.00
N ARG A 733 12.64 17.13 -3.24
CA ARG A 733 12.81 18.56 -2.95
C ARG A 733 12.36 18.87 -1.54
N SER A 734 13.10 19.76 -0.87
CA SER A 734 12.64 20.32 0.40
C SER A 734 11.36 21.15 0.21
N ILE A 735 10.52 21.27 1.24
CA ILE A 735 9.36 22.19 1.23
C ILE A 735 9.80 23.64 0.94
N GLN A 736 11.02 24.01 1.32
CA GLN A 736 11.67 25.29 1.01
C GLN A 736 11.93 25.50 -0.49
N HIS A 737 11.78 24.49 -1.34
CA HIS A 737 11.93 24.61 -2.78
C HIS A 737 10.64 24.34 -3.56
N ILE A 738 9.49 24.26 -2.88
CA ILE A 738 8.18 24.06 -3.49
C ILE A 738 7.43 25.39 -3.53
N VAL A 739 6.76 25.64 -4.65
CA VAL A 739 5.78 26.72 -4.81
C VAL A 739 4.38 26.20 -4.53
N MET A 740 3.63 26.90 -3.68
CA MET A 740 2.26 26.54 -3.29
C MET A 740 1.33 27.75 -3.42
N PRO A 741 0.09 27.58 -3.91
CA PRO A 741 -0.94 28.60 -3.74
C PRO A 741 -1.32 28.76 -2.27
N GLY A 742 -1.55 29.99 -1.84
CA GLY A 742 -2.08 30.29 -0.52
C GLY A 742 -3.27 31.23 -0.53
N THR A 743 -4.09 31.18 0.51
CA THR A 743 -5.26 32.05 0.68
C THR A 743 -5.20 32.84 1.97
N HIS A 744 -5.52 34.13 1.88
CA HIS A 744 -5.57 35.03 3.02
C HIS A 744 -6.95 35.05 3.68
N ASP A 745 -6.94 35.08 5.01
CA ASP A 745 -8.12 35.00 5.88
C ASP A 745 -9.08 33.92 5.40
N SER A 746 -8.53 32.72 5.22
CA SER A 746 -9.09 31.68 4.35
C SER A 746 -10.53 31.30 4.66
N GLY A 747 -10.96 31.36 5.92
CA GLY A 747 -12.34 31.03 6.32
C GLY A 747 -13.34 32.19 6.17
N MET A 748 -12.94 33.33 5.60
CA MET A 748 -13.84 34.43 5.25
C MET A 748 -14.41 34.24 3.84
N SER A 749 -14.94 33.05 3.56
CA SER A 749 -15.67 32.72 2.33
C SER A 749 -17.14 33.18 2.35
N THR A 750 -17.62 33.52 3.55
CA THR A 750 -18.99 33.96 3.83
C THR A 750 -18.95 34.96 4.99
N ILE A 751 -20.05 35.65 5.24
CA ILE A 751 -20.23 36.51 6.41
C ILE A 751 -21.34 35.94 7.28
N SER A 752 -20.98 35.39 8.44
CA SER A 752 -21.92 34.74 9.35
C SER A 752 -22.59 35.70 10.34
N GLY A 753 -22.12 36.94 10.46
CA GLY A 753 -22.71 37.99 11.29
C GLY A 753 -22.72 37.67 12.79
N LYS A 754 -21.81 36.79 13.25
CA LYS A 754 -21.69 36.42 14.67
C LYS A 754 -21.04 37.51 15.49
N ILE A 755 -20.25 38.39 14.85
CA ILE A 755 -19.85 39.67 15.42
C ILE A 755 -20.77 40.77 14.87
N LEU A 756 -21.47 41.48 15.76
CA LEU A 756 -22.29 42.63 15.43
C LEU A 756 -21.42 43.90 15.43
N SER A 757 -20.63 44.10 14.37
CA SER A 757 -19.81 45.29 14.14
C SER A 757 -20.11 45.96 12.79
N GLY A 758 -19.37 47.01 12.43
CA GLY A 758 -19.49 47.72 11.15
C GLY A 758 -18.95 46.99 9.91
N GLY A 759 -18.52 45.72 10.03
CA GLY A 759 -18.03 44.91 8.91
C GLY A 759 -19.16 44.36 8.03
N THR A 760 -18.98 44.40 6.72
CA THR A 760 -19.88 43.87 5.67
C THR A 760 -19.10 42.93 4.74
N ALA A 761 -19.79 42.16 3.89
CA ALA A 761 -19.10 41.32 2.90
C ALA A 761 -18.12 42.11 2.03
N ILE A 762 -18.53 43.31 1.60
CA ILE A 762 -17.73 44.21 0.74
C ILE A 762 -16.37 44.55 1.35
N ASN A 763 -16.29 44.75 2.68
CA ASN A 763 -15.07 45.21 3.35
C ASN A 763 -14.41 44.20 4.30
N THR A 764 -14.95 42.98 4.43
CA THR A 764 -14.35 41.94 5.28
C THR A 764 -14.24 40.56 4.65
N GLN A 765 -14.99 40.26 3.59
CA GLN A 765 -14.89 38.95 2.94
C GLN A 765 -13.65 38.92 2.04
N THR A 766 -12.75 37.96 2.25
CA THR A 766 -11.47 37.83 1.52
C THR A 766 -11.46 36.65 0.56
N GLN A 767 -12.40 35.71 0.67
CA GLN A 767 -12.54 34.58 -0.23
C GLN A 767 -13.98 34.47 -0.75
N GLY A 768 -14.14 33.96 -1.98
CA GLY A 768 -15.46 33.70 -2.58
C GLY A 768 -15.96 32.27 -2.42
N ILE A 769 -15.08 31.36 -1.99
CA ILE A 769 -15.33 29.91 -1.93
C ILE A 769 -14.79 29.35 -0.62
N ASN A 770 -15.39 28.27 -0.12
CA ASN A 770 -15.06 27.69 1.18
C ASN A 770 -13.71 26.95 1.19
N ILE A 771 -13.22 26.52 2.36
CA ILE A 771 -11.92 25.86 2.51
C ILE A 771 -11.81 24.61 1.62
N TYR A 772 -12.89 23.83 1.50
CA TYR A 772 -12.92 22.65 0.62
C TYR A 772 -12.65 23.02 -0.84
N ASP A 773 -13.32 24.04 -1.37
CA ASP A 773 -13.14 24.45 -2.77
C ASP A 773 -11.83 25.24 -2.98
N GLN A 774 -11.31 25.96 -1.98
CA GLN A 774 -9.95 26.53 -2.01
C GLN A 774 -8.88 25.43 -2.13
N LEU A 775 -9.01 24.33 -1.38
CA LEU A 775 -8.13 23.17 -1.49
C LEU A 775 -8.20 22.54 -2.89
N ARG A 776 -9.39 22.45 -3.48
CA ARG A 776 -9.58 21.97 -4.87
C ARG A 776 -9.05 22.94 -5.91
N ALA A 777 -9.09 24.24 -5.65
CA ALA A 777 -8.47 25.29 -6.46
C ALA A 777 -6.93 25.31 -6.34
N GLY A 778 -6.35 24.43 -5.51
CA GLY A 778 -4.92 24.17 -5.44
C GLY A 778 -4.22 24.72 -4.20
N ALA A 779 -4.91 25.44 -3.31
CA ALA A 779 -4.33 26.02 -2.10
C ALA A 779 -3.76 24.96 -1.16
N ARG A 780 -2.55 25.21 -0.66
CA ARG A 780 -1.85 24.35 0.33
C ARG A 780 -1.32 25.13 1.52
N TRP A 781 -1.51 26.44 1.52
CA TRP A 781 -1.11 27.32 2.60
C TRP A 781 -2.27 28.25 2.96
N PHE A 782 -2.78 28.14 4.18
CA PHE A 782 -3.99 28.84 4.62
C PHE A 782 -3.66 29.77 5.77
N ASP A 783 -3.95 31.07 5.64
CA ASP A 783 -3.96 32.01 6.76
C ASP A 783 -5.32 31.92 7.47
N LEU A 784 -5.38 31.19 8.58
CA LEU A 784 -6.62 30.88 9.28
C LEU A 784 -6.70 31.65 10.60
N ARG A 785 -7.54 32.69 10.64
CA ARG A 785 -7.63 33.59 11.81
C ARG A 785 -8.76 33.17 12.75
N VAL A 786 -8.44 32.35 13.75
CA VAL A 786 -9.43 31.72 14.63
C VAL A 786 -9.60 32.52 15.91
N ALA A 787 -10.86 32.78 16.30
CA ALA A 787 -11.21 33.38 17.58
C ALA A 787 -12.44 32.71 18.19
N THR A 788 -12.63 32.88 19.50
CA THR A 788 -13.91 32.56 20.14
C THR A 788 -14.82 33.78 20.14
N ILE A 789 -16.10 33.59 19.84
CA ILE A 789 -17.10 34.65 19.96
C ILE A 789 -17.96 34.37 21.18
N HIS A 790 -17.91 35.29 22.15
CA HIS A 790 -18.60 35.18 23.44
C HIS A 790 -19.93 35.92 23.43
N ASN A 791 -20.97 35.30 23.98
CA ASN A 791 -22.24 35.97 24.20
C ASN A 791 -22.12 37.04 25.30
N VAL A 792 -22.95 38.08 25.24
CA VAL A 792 -22.99 39.12 26.27
C VAL A 792 -24.19 38.84 27.17
N PRO A 793 -24.04 38.82 28.51
CA PRO A 793 -22.86 39.20 29.30
C PRO A 793 -21.90 38.06 29.70
N HIS A 794 -22.08 36.84 29.16
CA HIS A 794 -21.43 35.61 29.63
C HIS A 794 -20.14 35.27 28.88
N ASN A 795 -19.00 35.31 29.58
CA ASN A 795 -17.71 34.93 28.98
C ASN A 795 -17.52 33.41 28.84
N ASP A 796 -18.33 32.59 29.50
CA ASP A 796 -18.29 31.13 29.47
C ASP A 796 -19.12 30.50 28.34
N ASP A 797 -19.96 31.30 27.67
CA ASP A 797 -20.77 30.88 26.52
C ASP A 797 -20.15 31.42 25.21
N TYR A 798 -19.42 30.56 24.50
CA TYR A 798 -18.72 30.92 23.28
C TYR A 798 -18.73 29.82 22.21
N SER A 799 -18.33 30.20 20.99
CA SER A 799 -18.10 29.27 19.87
C SER A 799 -16.92 29.74 19.02
N PHE A 800 -16.29 28.83 18.28
CA PHE A 800 -15.09 29.11 17.47
C PHE A 800 -15.46 29.53 16.03
N TRP A 801 -14.92 30.66 15.60
CA TRP A 801 -15.20 31.26 14.30
C TRP A 801 -13.91 31.78 13.67
N ILE A 802 -13.88 31.76 12.34
CA ILE A 802 -12.85 32.45 11.58
C ILE A 802 -13.23 33.93 11.48
N LEU A 803 -12.27 34.84 11.66
CA LEU A 803 -12.51 36.28 11.69
C LEU A 803 -11.62 37.02 10.68
N HIS A 804 -12.12 38.15 10.22
CA HIS A 804 -11.29 39.22 9.67
C HIS A 804 -11.68 40.52 10.37
N VAL A 805 -10.76 41.00 11.21
CA VAL A 805 -10.92 42.21 12.02
C VAL A 805 -9.68 43.08 11.87
N ASN A 806 -9.84 44.39 12.08
CA ASN A 806 -8.77 45.37 11.97
C ASN A 806 -7.64 45.17 13.00
N ASP A 807 -8.00 44.80 14.22
CA ASP A 807 -7.07 44.48 15.32
C ASP A 807 -7.85 43.64 16.34
N GLU A 808 -7.48 42.38 16.48
CA GLU A 808 -8.10 41.41 17.38
C GLU A 808 -7.87 41.75 18.87
N ASN A 809 -6.86 42.57 19.17
CA ASN A 809 -6.53 43.02 20.52
C ASN A 809 -7.09 44.40 20.85
N ALA A 810 -7.75 45.06 19.90
CA ALA A 810 -8.35 46.36 20.13
C ALA A 810 -9.46 46.31 21.19
N ALA A 811 -9.61 47.39 21.95
CA ALA A 811 -10.73 47.57 22.88
C ALA A 811 -12.10 47.41 22.18
N VAL A 812 -12.15 47.76 20.89
CA VAL A 812 -13.29 47.65 19.99
C VAL A 812 -12.78 47.13 18.64
N ALA A 813 -12.78 45.80 18.47
CA ALA A 813 -12.46 45.17 17.19
C ALA A 813 -13.60 45.42 16.19
N ILE A 814 -13.25 45.85 14.97
CA ILE A 814 -14.16 46.11 13.87
C ILE A 814 -13.85 45.13 12.74
N GLY A 815 -14.86 44.42 12.29
CA GLY A 815 -14.77 43.42 11.23
C GLY A 815 -15.93 42.45 11.27
N ASN A 816 -15.74 41.23 10.78
CA ASN A 816 -16.81 40.24 10.81
C ASN A 816 -16.29 38.82 11.00
N SER A 817 -17.22 37.90 11.22
CA SER A 817 -16.97 36.47 11.30
C SER A 817 -17.35 35.78 9.99
N GLY A 818 -16.55 34.79 9.62
CA GLY A 818 -16.76 33.92 8.46
C GLY A 818 -17.30 32.56 8.87
N GLU A 819 -16.70 31.51 8.34
CA GLU A 819 -17.02 30.12 8.62
C GLU A 819 -16.84 29.75 10.10
N SER A 820 -17.61 28.76 10.56
CA SER A 820 -17.36 28.16 11.87
C SER A 820 -16.15 27.23 11.79
N LEU A 821 -15.42 27.05 12.89
CA LEU A 821 -14.29 26.10 12.92
C LEU A 821 -14.74 24.66 12.62
N ASP A 822 -15.97 24.29 13.01
CA ASP A 822 -16.51 22.95 12.78
C ASP A 822 -16.77 22.71 11.27
N ASP A 823 -17.23 23.72 10.54
CA ASP A 823 -17.38 23.65 9.07
C ASP A 823 -16.00 23.50 8.41
N VAL A 824 -15.02 24.32 8.80
CA VAL A 824 -13.64 24.23 8.30
C VAL A 824 -13.06 22.82 8.50
N ILE A 825 -13.24 22.22 9.68
CA ILE A 825 -12.77 20.84 9.96
C ILE A 825 -13.48 19.82 9.04
N SER A 826 -14.79 19.95 8.88
CA SER A 826 -15.59 19.08 7.99
C SER A 826 -15.11 19.16 6.55
N GLU A 827 -14.79 20.37 6.08
CA GLU A 827 -14.32 20.65 4.74
C GLU A 827 -12.92 20.09 4.46
N ILE A 828 -11.99 20.25 5.40
CA ILE A 828 -10.66 19.62 5.33
C ILE A 828 -10.81 18.10 5.27
N ASN A 829 -11.69 17.52 6.09
CA ASN A 829 -11.93 16.08 6.14
C ASN A 829 -12.51 15.56 4.83
N LYS A 830 -13.44 16.29 4.24
CA LYS A 830 -14.00 15.96 2.93
C LYS A 830 -12.91 15.95 1.87
N PHE A 831 -12.12 17.02 1.77
CA PHE A 831 -11.03 17.10 0.79
C PHE A 831 -10.00 15.98 0.96
N THR A 832 -9.50 15.78 2.18
CA THR A 832 -8.45 14.78 2.46
C THR A 832 -8.93 13.34 2.26
N SER A 833 -10.24 13.09 2.29
CA SER A 833 -10.83 11.79 1.92
C SER A 833 -10.90 11.58 0.41
N GLU A 834 -11.22 12.63 -0.36
CA GLU A 834 -11.40 12.57 -1.82
C GLU A 834 -10.08 12.73 -2.59
N SER A 835 -9.14 13.49 -2.03
CA SER A 835 -7.86 13.91 -2.63
C SER A 835 -6.69 13.71 -1.65
N PRO A 836 -6.36 12.46 -1.28
CA PRO A 836 -5.25 12.18 -0.36
C PRO A 836 -3.88 12.40 -1.02
N GLY A 837 -2.83 12.48 -0.19
CA GLY A 837 -1.43 12.56 -0.62
C GLY A 837 -0.87 13.97 -0.75
N GLU A 838 -1.45 14.93 -0.02
CA GLU A 838 -1.08 16.35 -0.09
C GLU A 838 -0.40 16.84 1.18
N VAL A 839 0.40 17.91 1.06
CA VAL A 839 0.98 18.62 2.22
C VAL A 839 0.22 19.92 2.40
N ILE A 840 -0.51 20.07 3.51
CA ILE A 840 -1.42 21.19 3.75
C ILE A 840 -1.02 21.89 5.05
N PHE A 841 -0.72 23.18 4.97
CA PHE A 841 -0.38 24.03 6.10
C PHE A 841 -1.53 24.98 6.43
N PHE A 842 -2.00 24.91 7.68
CA PHE A 842 -2.91 25.90 8.27
C PHE A 842 -2.13 26.75 9.27
N CYS A 843 -1.83 27.99 8.90
CA CYS A 843 -1.26 28.98 9.79
C CYS A 843 -2.37 29.60 10.63
N VAL A 844 -2.47 29.21 11.89
CA VAL A 844 -3.56 29.62 12.79
C VAL A 844 -3.17 30.87 13.58
N ARG A 845 -3.92 31.95 13.43
CA ARG A 845 -3.68 33.25 14.09
C ARG A 845 -4.84 33.67 15.00
N TYR A 846 -4.68 34.85 15.62
CA TYR A 846 -5.53 35.47 16.65
C TYR A 846 -5.54 34.70 17.96
N LEU A 847 -6.17 33.52 18.02
CA LEU A 847 -6.23 32.66 19.21
C LEU A 847 -6.64 33.43 20.49
N VAL A 848 -7.63 34.32 20.32
CA VAL A 848 -8.23 35.15 21.37
C VAL A 848 -9.74 35.14 21.22
N GLY A 849 -10.44 35.57 22.26
CA GLY A 849 -11.88 35.73 22.26
C GLY A 849 -12.32 37.17 22.03
N ILE A 850 -13.44 37.35 21.33
CA ILE A 850 -14.10 38.64 21.11
C ILE A 850 -15.56 38.49 21.54
N ARG A 851 -16.18 39.58 21.97
CA ARG A 851 -17.61 39.60 22.31
C ARG A 851 -18.45 39.77 21.06
N LYS A 852 -19.65 39.19 21.06
CA LYS A 852 -20.67 39.37 20.02
C LYS A 852 -20.93 40.84 19.68
N VAL A 853 -20.83 41.74 20.66
CA VAL A 853 -20.90 43.20 20.45
C VAL A 853 -19.53 43.81 20.77
N PRO A 854 -18.90 44.59 19.85
CA PRO A 854 -17.57 45.18 20.02
C PRO A 854 -17.46 46.03 21.29
N SER A 855 -16.90 45.47 22.35
CA SER A 855 -16.71 46.16 23.63
C SER A 855 -15.74 45.40 24.54
N LEU A 856 -15.10 46.14 25.44
CA LEU A 856 -14.32 45.60 26.56
C LEU A 856 -13.08 44.75 26.17
N GLY A 857 -12.53 44.97 24.97
CA GLY A 857 -11.27 44.36 24.52
C GLY A 857 -11.31 42.84 24.35
N PRO A 858 -10.14 42.21 24.06
CA PRO A 858 -10.05 40.78 23.85
C PRO A 858 -10.27 40.00 25.14
N ILE A 859 -10.74 38.76 25.00
CA ILE A 859 -10.78 37.73 26.04
C ILE A 859 -9.64 36.77 25.74
N TYR A 860 -8.53 36.88 26.46
CA TYR A 860 -7.42 35.94 26.27
C TYR A 860 -7.86 34.52 26.63
N TRP A 861 -7.55 33.55 25.78
CA TRP A 861 -7.93 32.16 25.99
C TRP A 861 -7.29 31.59 27.26
N SER A 862 -8.12 30.95 28.08
CA SER A 862 -7.63 30.12 29.18
C SER A 862 -7.09 28.78 28.66
N GLU A 863 -6.39 28.04 29.52
CA GLU A 863 -5.94 26.68 29.20
C GLU A 863 -7.10 25.77 28.75
N ASP A 864 -8.28 25.89 29.39
CA ASP A 864 -9.47 25.11 29.00
C ASP A 864 -9.93 25.41 27.57
N MET A 865 -9.94 26.69 27.17
CA MET A 865 -10.34 27.10 25.82
C MET A 865 -9.34 26.59 24.76
N VAL A 866 -8.04 26.64 25.07
CA VAL A 866 -6.99 26.08 24.20
C VAL A 866 -7.15 24.57 24.07
N ASN A 867 -7.41 23.86 25.17
CA ASN A 867 -7.62 22.43 25.16
C ASN A 867 -8.90 22.03 24.40
N GLU A 868 -9.97 22.82 24.49
CA GLU A 868 -11.17 22.63 23.68
C GLU A 868 -10.88 22.84 22.18
N PHE A 869 -10.13 23.90 21.84
CA PHE A 869 -9.68 24.16 20.47
C PHE A 869 -8.85 23.00 19.91
N PHE A 870 -7.86 22.51 20.67
CA PHE A 870 -7.07 21.34 20.28
C PHE A 870 -7.96 20.09 20.17
N GLY A 871 -8.91 19.91 21.08
CA GLY A 871 -9.91 18.85 21.03
C GLY A 871 -10.73 18.86 19.74
N LYS A 872 -11.13 20.04 19.24
CA LYS A 872 -11.78 20.18 17.93
C LYS A 872 -10.84 19.83 16.79
N LEU A 873 -9.62 20.39 16.79
CA LEU A 873 -8.63 20.09 15.76
C LEU A 873 -8.27 18.61 15.69
N LYS A 874 -8.43 17.84 16.79
CA LYS A 874 -8.28 16.37 16.80
C LYS A 874 -9.27 15.62 15.88
N GLY A 875 -10.34 16.27 15.43
CA GLY A 875 -11.29 15.74 14.44
C GLY A 875 -10.81 15.78 12.98
N VAL A 876 -9.69 16.46 12.69
CA VAL A 876 -9.12 16.55 11.32
C VAL A 876 -8.45 15.23 10.88
N ASN A 877 -8.69 14.80 9.65
CA ASN A 877 -8.09 13.62 9.06
C ASN A 877 -6.63 13.90 8.62
N ASN A 878 -5.81 12.85 8.60
CA ASN A 878 -4.43 12.89 8.09
C ASN A 878 -3.53 13.96 8.75
N ARG A 879 -3.80 14.33 10.01
CA ARG A 879 -2.86 15.15 10.79
C ARG A 879 -1.54 14.40 10.95
N CYS A 880 -0.42 15.12 10.79
CA CYS A 880 0.89 14.54 11.07
C CYS A 880 1.24 14.69 12.54
N LEU A 881 1.13 13.58 13.28
CA LEU A 881 1.43 13.52 14.70
C LEU A 881 2.92 13.29 14.94
N ASN A 882 3.45 13.79 16.05
CA ASN A 882 4.78 13.47 16.55
C ASN A 882 5.92 13.71 15.53
N LEU A 883 5.81 14.76 14.71
CA LEU A 883 6.89 15.10 13.79
C LEU A 883 8.18 15.39 14.58
N ASN A 884 9.29 14.78 14.15
CA ASN A 884 10.60 15.05 14.73
C ASN A 884 10.90 16.57 14.65
N LEU A 885 11.32 17.17 15.77
CA LEU A 885 11.54 18.61 15.91
C LEU A 885 13.00 19.05 15.69
N GLU A 886 13.91 18.12 15.39
CA GLU A 886 15.33 18.39 15.17
C GLU A 886 15.59 19.11 13.83
N LEU A 887 14.83 18.77 12.79
CA LEU A 887 14.88 19.44 11.49
C LEU A 887 13.63 20.31 11.28
N PRO A 888 13.81 21.61 10.95
CA PRO A 888 12.72 22.50 10.54
C PRO A 888 11.88 21.94 9.40
N PHE A 889 10.58 22.22 9.40
CA PHE A 889 9.64 21.65 8.42
C PHE A 889 9.93 22.08 6.99
N ASN A 890 10.39 23.31 6.78
CA ASN A 890 10.80 23.82 5.47
C ASN A 890 12.00 23.05 4.89
N ASN A 891 12.89 22.54 5.73
CA ASN A 891 14.10 21.80 5.31
C ASN A 891 13.85 20.31 5.06
N ARG A 892 12.61 19.83 5.23
CA ARG A 892 12.25 18.43 5.02
C ARG A 892 11.75 18.24 3.59
N ASN A 893 12.03 17.07 3.02
CA ASN A 893 11.60 16.72 1.68
C ASN A 893 10.08 16.60 1.57
N ALA A 894 9.52 16.83 0.39
CA ALA A 894 8.09 16.67 0.14
C ALA A 894 7.61 15.24 0.46
N SER A 895 8.42 14.23 0.11
CA SER A 895 8.16 12.81 0.41
C SER A 895 7.91 12.57 1.89
N PHE A 896 8.71 13.19 2.76
CA PHE A 896 8.55 13.07 4.22
C PHE A 896 7.12 13.40 4.68
N PHE A 897 6.45 14.35 4.04
CA PHE A 897 5.08 14.72 4.39
C PHE A 897 4.04 13.96 3.55
N ILE A 898 4.25 13.82 2.24
CA ILE A 898 3.29 13.17 1.33
C ILE A 898 3.11 11.68 1.68
N ASP A 899 4.17 11.00 2.12
CA ASP A 899 4.15 9.56 2.41
C ASP A 899 3.62 9.24 3.82
N MET A 900 3.40 10.25 4.66
CA MET A 900 2.79 10.08 5.98
C MET A 900 1.34 9.60 5.89
N ASN A 901 0.86 9.04 7.00
CA ASN A 901 -0.50 8.50 7.12
C ASN A 901 -0.80 7.43 6.05
N ASP A 902 0.13 6.50 5.82
CA ASP A 902 0.07 5.49 4.75
C ASP A 902 -0.07 6.11 3.35
N GLY A 903 0.69 7.17 3.05
CA GLY A 903 0.64 7.88 1.77
C GLY A 903 -0.59 8.77 1.58
N LYS A 904 -1.37 9.02 2.64
CA LYS A 904 -2.53 9.92 2.60
C LYS A 904 -2.15 11.39 2.79
N GLY A 905 -0.87 11.69 2.96
CA GLY A 905 -0.36 13.05 3.09
C GLY A 905 -0.43 13.57 4.52
N CYS A 906 -0.31 14.89 4.65
CA CYS A 906 -0.02 15.56 5.90
C CYS A 906 -0.78 16.88 6.03
N VAL A 907 -1.65 16.97 7.04
CA VAL A 907 -2.26 18.23 7.47
C VAL A 907 -1.53 18.74 8.71
N ILE A 908 -1.05 19.98 8.66
CA ILE A 908 -0.19 20.58 9.68
C ILE A 908 -0.83 21.90 10.14
N PHE A 909 -1.08 22.01 11.45
CA PHE A 909 -1.50 23.25 12.07
C PHE A 909 -0.30 23.96 12.70
N LEU A 910 -0.03 25.19 12.27
CA LEU A 910 1.03 26.05 12.74
C LEU A 910 0.43 27.21 13.53
N LEU A 911 0.56 27.21 14.86
CA LEU A 911 0.02 28.25 15.73
C LEU A 911 0.95 29.46 15.75
N ALA A 912 0.38 30.63 15.44
CA ALA A 912 1.03 31.93 15.41
C ALA A 912 0.11 33.05 15.95
N GLY A 913 -0.74 32.72 16.94
CA GLY A 913 -1.69 33.66 17.56
C GLY A 913 -1.28 34.18 18.94
N ASN A 914 -2.14 34.96 19.58
CA ASN A 914 -1.89 35.68 20.83
C ASN A 914 -2.20 34.84 22.08
N LEU A 915 -1.70 33.61 22.11
CA LEU A 915 -1.80 32.76 23.31
C LEU A 915 -0.91 33.30 24.44
N GLN A 916 -1.43 33.30 25.67
CA GLN A 916 -0.65 33.68 26.85
C GLN A 916 0.45 32.65 27.14
N LYS A 917 1.58 33.07 27.71
CA LYS A 917 2.76 32.19 27.89
C LYS A 917 2.51 30.96 28.78
N ASP A 918 1.51 31.04 29.66
CA ASP A 918 1.12 30.03 30.63
C ASP A 918 0.10 29.02 30.10
N VAL A 919 -0.46 29.22 28.90
CA VAL A 919 -1.34 28.24 28.24
C VAL A 919 -0.57 27.40 27.22
N PRO A 920 -1.06 26.19 26.85
CA PRO A 920 -0.39 25.34 25.86
C PRO A 920 -0.17 26.04 24.53
N GLN A 921 1.08 26.02 24.04
CA GLN A 921 1.48 26.71 22.80
C GLN A 921 1.55 25.76 21.59
N GLU A 922 1.46 24.46 21.83
CA GLU A 922 1.46 23.40 20.83
C GLU A 922 0.92 22.11 21.46
N SER A 923 0.55 21.16 20.62
CA SER A 923 0.31 19.77 21.03
C SER A 923 0.89 18.84 19.97
N ILE A 924 2.18 18.52 20.14
CA ILE A 924 2.96 17.72 19.18
C ILE A 924 2.32 16.34 18.93
N GLY A 925 1.83 15.71 20.00
CA GLY A 925 1.14 14.41 19.92
C GLY A 925 -0.17 14.45 19.14
N ASP A 926 -0.78 15.64 19.03
CA ASP A 926 -2.02 15.86 18.28
C ASP A 926 -1.78 16.46 16.88
N GLY A 927 -0.52 16.70 16.50
CA GLY A 927 -0.15 17.28 15.20
C GLY A 927 -0.37 18.79 15.11
N ILE A 928 -0.26 19.49 16.24
CA ILE A 928 -0.42 20.94 16.36
C ILE A 928 0.92 21.52 16.83
N TYR A 929 1.48 22.44 16.06
CA TYR A 929 2.87 22.91 16.22
C TYR A 929 2.94 24.42 16.31
N GLN A 930 3.98 24.98 16.91
CA GLN A 930 4.26 26.41 16.80
C GLN A 930 4.72 26.80 15.39
N GLY A 931 4.41 28.03 14.96
CA GLY A 931 4.86 28.55 13.65
C GLY A 931 6.39 28.57 13.47
N ASN A 932 7.15 28.69 14.57
CA ASN A 932 8.62 28.66 14.53
C ASN A 932 9.21 27.31 14.07
N ARG A 933 8.40 26.25 13.94
CA ARG A 933 8.83 24.96 13.39
C ARG A 933 9.16 25.02 11.90
N MET A 934 8.75 26.09 11.20
CA MET A 934 9.18 26.40 9.83
C MET A 934 10.64 26.89 9.72
N GLY A 935 11.38 27.02 10.83
CA GLY A 935 12.81 27.32 10.82
C GLY A 935 13.16 28.80 10.75
N LYS A 936 14.46 29.12 10.92
CA LYS A 936 14.97 30.51 10.99
C LYS A 936 14.88 31.29 9.68
N GLY A 937 14.69 30.60 8.55
CA GLY A 937 14.55 31.21 7.22
C GLY A 937 13.10 31.53 6.83
N PHE A 938 12.13 31.30 7.72
CA PHE A 938 10.71 31.58 7.46
C PHE A 938 10.43 33.08 7.51
N LYS A 939 9.99 33.65 6.38
CA LYS A 939 9.61 35.06 6.24
C LYS A 939 8.17 35.20 5.79
N ASP A 940 7.41 35.87 6.64
CA ASP A 940 6.02 36.24 6.44
C ASP A 940 5.89 37.77 6.52
N ASN A 941 6.26 38.44 5.44
CA ASN A 941 6.37 39.89 5.39
C ASN A 941 5.12 40.50 4.76
N TRP A 942 4.24 41.02 5.61
CA TRP A 942 3.11 41.82 5.19
C TRP A 942 3.59 43.07 4.46
N SER A 943 3.07 43.29 3.26
CA SER A 943 3.37 44.47 2.46
C SER A 943 2.89 45.75 3.14
N ASN A 944 1.69 45.71 3.74
CA ASN A 944 1.01 46.86 4.32
C ASN A 944 0.88 48.03 3.32
N LEU A 945 0.70 47.72 2.04
CA LEU A 945 0.61 48.71 0.96
C LEU A 945 -0.81 48.81 0.42
N PRO A 946 -1.33 50.04 0.22
CA PRO A 946 -2.71 50.27 -0.18
C PRO A 946 -2.89 50.35 -1.70
N ASP A 947 -1.90 49.99 -2.50
CA ASP A 947 -1.91 50.13 -3.97
C ASP A 947 -1.23 48.94 -4.64
N THR A 948 -1.74 48.54 -5.81
CA THR A 948 -1.31 47.34 -6.54
C THR A 948 0.10 47.43 -7.09
N GLU A 949 0.49 48.57 -7.68
CA GLU A 949 1.81 48.75 -8.26
C GLU A 949 2.87 48.71 -7.16
N LEU A 950 2.66 49.50 -6.10
CA LEU A 950 3.57 49.53 -4.95
C LEU A 950 3.71 48.16 -4.29
N LEU A 951 2.60 47.43 -4.15
CA LEU A 951 2.56 46.07 -3.62
C LEU A 951 3.41 45.13 -4.49
N ALA A 952 3.13 45.09 -5.79
CA ALA A 952 3.79 44.18 -6.71
C ALA A 952 5.30 44.44 -6.76
N GLU A 953 5.71 45.70 -6.89
CA GLU A 953 7.13 46.10 -6.89
C GLU A 953 7.85 45.71 -5.60
N ARG A 954 7.19 45.90 -4.45
CA ARG A 954 7.75 45.53 -3.14
C ARG A 954 7.93 44.02 -3.01
N GLN A 955 6.93 43.23 -3.40
CA GLN A 955 6.98 41.77 -3.31
C GLN A 955 8.06 41.20 -4.23
N VAL A 956 8.13 41.62 -5.50
CA VAL A 956 9.17 41.12 -6.42
C VAL A 956 10.58 41.54 -5.98
N ALA A 957 10.73 42.71 -5.34
CA ALA A 957 11.99 43.13 -4.75
C ALA A 957 12.40 42.22 -3.58
N ASP A 958 11.45 41.81 -2.74
CA ASP A 958 11.69 40.86 -1.66
C ASP A 958 12.04 39.46 -2.20
N TRP A 959 11.40 39.01 -3.29
CA TRP A 959 11.73 37.71 -3.91
C TRP A 959 13.18 37.65 -4.40
N LYS A 960 13.70 38.77 -4.94
CA LYS A 960 15.11 38.91 -5.38
C LYS A 960 16.13 38.83 -4.25
N THR A 961 15.69 38.85 -2.99
CA THR A 961 16.58 38.63 -1.84
C THR A 961 16.83 37.15 -1.54
N VAL A 962 16.13 36.24 -2.23
CA VAL A 962 16.27 34.80 -2.06
C VAL A 962 17.13 34.21 -3.18
N ASP A 963 18.19 33.51 -2.79
CA ASP A 963 19.07 32.78 -3.72
C ASP A 963 18.91 31.26 -3.55
N ARG A 964 18.51 30.60 -4.65
CA ARG A 964 18.29 29.15 -4.71
C ARG A 964 19.45 28.41 -5.41
N SER A 965 20.66 28.98 -5.38
CA SER A 965 21.88 28.43 -5.98
C SER A 965 22.60 27.35 -5.16
N GLY A 966 22.04 26.91 -4.02
CA GLY A 966 22.53 25.76 -3.25
C GLY A 966 23.62 26.03 -2.20
N SER A 967 24.06 27.28 -2.00
CA SER A 967 25.05 27.63 -0.94
C SER A 967 24.43 27.88 0.45
N PHE A 968 23.09 27.87 0.55
CA PHE A 968 22.27 28.02 1.76
C PHE A 968 22.52 29.28 2.64
N SER A 969 23.34 30.27 2.23
CA SER A 969 23.54 31.46 3.07
C SER A 969 22.28 32.33 3.17
N ASP A 970 21.49 32.40 2.09
CA ASP A 970 20.30 33.27 1.96
C ASP A 970 19.07 32.53 1.40
N ASP A 971 19.07 31.20 1.46
CA ASP A 971 17.92 30.36 1.07
C ASP A 971 16.84 30.44 2.16
N GLN A 972 15.72 31.12 1.87
CA GLN A 972 14.66 31.44 2.83
C GLN A 972 13.29 30.93 2.37
N PHE A 973 12.44 30.53 3.31
CA PHE A 973 11.04 30.18 3.03
C PHE A 973 10.23 31.48 3.02
N LEU A 974 9.83 31.95 1.83
CA LEU A 974 9.22 33.26 1.64
C LEU A 974 7.74 33.14 1.28
N ILE A 975 6.87 33.72 2.11
CA ILE A 975 5.47 33.92 1.77
C ILE A 975 5.35 35.23 1.00
N SER A 976 4.91 35.15 -0.25
CA SER A 976 4.53 36.31 -1.04
C SER A 976 3.13 36.74 -0.66
N GLN A 977 3.02 37.85 0.05
CA GLN A 977 1.76 38.47 0.43
C GLN A 977 1.24 39.33 -0.73
N TRP A 978 0.66 38.69 -1.76
CA TRP A 978 0.18 39.36 -2.96
C TRP A 978 -1.23 39.96 -2.75
N ILE A 979 -1.37 40.74 -1.68
CA ILE A 979 -2.64 41.26 -1.17
C ILE A 979 -2.48 42.74 -0.83
N ILE A 980 -3.57 43.49 -1.01
CA ILE A 980 -3.64 44.93 -0.73
C ILE A 980 -4.14 45.18 0.70
N SER A 981 -3.45 46.05 1.42
CA SER A 981 -3.88 46.53 2.74
C SER A 981 -4.72 47.79 2.60
N ALA A 982 -5.91 47.64 2.03
CA ALA A 982 -6.84 48.75 1.79
C ALA A 982 -7.45 49.28 3.10
N ASN A 983 -7.57 50.59 3.22
CA ASN A 983 -8.25 51.22 4.35
C ASN A 983 -9.78 51.17 4.20
N THR A 984 -10.51 51.53 5.25
CA THR A 984 -11.98 51.47 5.29
C THR A 984 -12.68 52.30 4.21
N ILE A 985 -12.07 53.39 3.75
CA ILE A 985 -12.60 54.25 2.68
C ILE A 985 -12.47 53.52 1.33
N SER A 986 -11.27 53.03 1.01
CA SER A 986 -11.02 52.27 -0.22
C SER A 986 -11.84 50.98 -0.29
N THR A 987 -11.90 50.20 0.80
CA THR A 987 -12.72 48.98 0.85
C THR A 987 -14.21 49.28 0.75
N GLY A 988 -14.67 50.41 1.30
CA GLY A 988 -16.07 50.82 1.19
C GLY A 988 -16.45 51.31 -0.20
N MET A 989 -15.49 51.81 -0.97
CA MET A 989 -15.68 52.33 -2.32
C MET A 989 -15.62 51.23 -3.40
N TYR A 990 -14.62 50.34 -3.34
CA TYR A 990 -14.38 49.35 -4.41
C TYR A 990 -14.69 47.90 -4.01
N GLY A 991 -14.67 47.57 -2.71
CA GLY A 991 -14.80 46.20 -2.20
C GLY A 991 -13.53 45.37 -2.34
N ILE A 992 -13.30 44.44 -1.41
CA ILE A 992 -12.10 43.58 -1.40
C ILE A 992 -12.05 42.69 -2.66
N GLU A 993 -13.18 42.14 -3.07
CA GLU A 993 -13.28 41.28 -4.26
C GLU A 993 -12.77 41.99 -5.52
N SER A 994 -13.28 43.18 -5.83
CA SER A 994 -12.87 43.95 -7.01
C SER A 994 -11.38 44.29 -6.98
N MET A 995 -10.86 44.72 -5.82
CA MET A 995 -9.43 45.03 -5.67
C MET A 995 -8.54 43.79 -5.86
N ALA A 996 -9.01 42.62 -5.44
CA ALA A 996 -8.27 41.36 -5.61
C ALA A 996 -8.30 40.91 -7.08
N ILE A 997 -9.47 40.76 -7.68
CA ILE A 997 -9.61 40.06 -8.96
C ILE A 997 -9.35 40.95 -10.20
N LEU A 998 -9.44 42.28 -10.08
CA LEU A 998 -9.26 43.19 -11.22
C LEU A 998 -7.80 43.69 -11.36
N PRO A 999 -7.22 44.48 -10.44
CA PRO A 999 -5.83 44.92 -10.59
C PRO A 999 -4.81 43.96 -9.99
N THR A 1000 -5.10 43.30 -8.85
CA THR A 1000 -4.06 42.71 -7.99
C THR A 1000 -3.65 41.29 -8.39
N ASN A 1001 -4.55 40.32 -8.33
CA ASN A 1001 -4.27 38.93 -8.74
C ASN A 1001 -3.74 38.86 -10.17
N PRO A 1002 -4.27 39.63 -11.14
CA PRO A 1002 -3.80 39.54 -12.52
C PRO A 1002 -2.38 40.07 -12.74
N ALA A 1003 -1.94 41.03 -11.92
CA ALA A 1003 -0.56 41.50 -11.92
C ALA A 1003 0.44 40.39 -11.54
N LEU A 1004 0.03 39.39 -10.75
CA LEU A 1004 0.89 38.25 -10.41
C LEU A 1004 1.40 37.52 -11.65
N TYR A 1005 0.57 37.41 -12.69
CA TYR A 1005 0.91 36.61 -13.86
C TYR A 1005 1.88 37.31 -14.80
N TRP A 1006 1.70 38.61 -15.10
CA TRP A 1006 2.61 39.31 -16.00
C TRP A 1006 3.78 39.99 -15.28
N MET A 1007 3.56 40.58 -14.09
CA MET A 1007 4.61 41.24 -13.32
C MET A 1007 5.35 40.23 -12.44
N GLY A 1008 4.61 39.36 -11.74
CA GLY A 1008 5.19 38.35 -10.85
C GLY A 1008 6.02 37.32 -11.62
N VAL A 1009 5.42 36.58 -12.57
CA VAL A 1009 6.14 35.51 -13.31
C VAL A 1009 7.39 36.03 -14.01
N ASN A 1010 7.33 37.21 -14.63
CA ASN A 1010 8.49 37.81 -15.32
C ASN A 1010 9.61 38.27 -14.36
N ASN A 1011 9.35 38.34 -13.06
CA ASN A 1011 10.35 38.57 -12.02
C ASN A 1011 10.75 37.29 -11.26
N MET A 1012 10.23 36.13 -11.66
CA MET A 1012 10.69 34.83 -11.19
C MET A 1012 11.69 34.22 -12.18
N SER A 1013 12.55 33.34 -11.67
CA SER A 1013 13.48 32.56 -12.46
C SER A 1013 13.69 31.18 -11.84
N PRO A 1014 14.37 30.25 -12.54
CA PRO A 1014 14.85 29.01 -11.94
C PRO A 1014 15.76 29.20 -10.73
N GLU A 1015 16.22 30.40 -10.40
CA GLU A 1015 17.09 30.68 -9.25
C GLU A 1015 16.43 31.57 -8.19
N THR A 1016 15.29 32.19 -8.49
CA THR A 1016 14.64 33.19 -7.62
C THR A 1016 13.12 33.07 -7.70
N TRP A 1017 12.48 32.62 -6.62
CA TRP A 1017 11.02 32.52 -6.50
C TRP A 1017 10.54 32.48 -5.03
N PRO A 1018 9.30 32.94 -4.75
CA PRO A 1018 8.66 32.78 -3.44
C PRO A 1018 8.09 31.37 -3.26
N ASN A 1019 7.90 30.92 -2.02
CA ASN A 1019 7.34 29.60 -1.71
C ASN A 1019 5.82 29.56 -1.71
N VAL A 1020 5.19 30.64 -1.23
CA VAL A 1020 3.73 30.73 -1.15
C VAL A 1020 3.28 31.95 -1.94
N LEU A 1021 2.31 31.76 -2.83
CA LEU A 1021 1.63 32.84 -3.53
C LEU A 1021 0.29 33.08 -2.85
N MET A 1022 0.27 33.99 -1.87
CA MET A 1022 -0.91 34.29 -1.06
C MET A 1022 -1.81 35.30 -1.78
N VAL A 1023 -3.08 34.96 -1.98
CA VAL A 1023 -4.07 35.83 -2.67
C VAL A 1023 -5.40 35.90 -1.93
N ASP A 1024 -6.18 36.93 -2.24
CA ASP A 1024 -7.62 37.02 -1.95
C ASP A 1024 -8.43 36.49 -3.15
N TYR A 1025 -9.61 35.92 -2.89
CA TYR A 1025 -10.54 35.40 -3.90
C TYR A 1025 -9.90 34.42 -4.90
N ILE A 1026 -9.27 33.35 -4.39
CA ILE A 1026 -8.62 32.35 -5.25
C ILE A 1026 -9.59 31.77 -6.29
N GLY A 1027 -9.17 31.78 -7.55
CA GLY A 1027 -9.93 31.19 -8.67
C GLY A 1027 -11.11 32.03 -9.17
N VAL A 1028 -11.52 33.09 -8.47
CA VAL A 1028 -12.57 34.01 -8.92
C VAL A 1028 -11.95 35.02 -9.89
N VAL A 1029 -12.60 35.22 -11.04
CA VAL A 1029 -12.12 36.12 -12.12
C VAL A 1029 -13.15 37.17 -12.51
N VAL A 1030 -14.43 36.92 -12.22
CA VAL A 1030 -15.54 37.86 -12.42
C VAL A 1030 -16.26 37.97 -11.08
N THR A 1031 -16.61 39.20 -10.68
CA THR A 1031 -17.25 39.48 -9.39
C THR A 1031 -18.53 38.66 -9.22
N GLU A 1032 -18.75 38.12 -8.03
CA GLU A 1032 -19.90 37.30 -7.64
C GLU A 1032 -20.00 35.91 -8.32
N GLN A 1033 -19.12 35.60 -9.29
CA GLN A 1033 -19.11 34.31 -10.00
C GLN A 1033 -18.25 33.26 -9.28
N THR A 1034 -18.85 32.68 -8.25
CA THR A 1034 -18.17 31.75 -7.32
C THR A 1034 -18.54 30.28 -7.56
N SER A 1035 -19.37 29.98 -8.58
CA SER A 1035 -19.71 28.60 -8.90
C SER A 1035 -18.50 27.86 -9.47
N TRP A 1036 -18.32 26.58 -9.13
CA TRP A 1036 -17.13 25.80 -9.50
C TRP A 1036 -16.74 25.85 -10.99
N ASN A 1037 -17.72 25.84 -11.91
CA ASN A 1037 -17.44 25.89 -13.36
C ASN A 1037 -17.14 27.31 -13.88
N GLU A 1038 -17.42 28.34 -13.09
CA GLU A 1038 -17.08 29.75 -13.37
C GLU A 1038 -15.66 30.07 -12.89
N LEU A 1039 -15.14 29.32 -11.91
CA LEU A 1039 -13.76 29.50 -11.40
C LEU A 1039 -12.69 29.20 -12.46
N SER A 1040 -11.61 29.97 -12.45
CA SER A 1040 -10.43 29.79 -13.29
C SER A 1040 -9.34 29.01 -12.57
N ALA A 1041 -8.58 28.18 -13.30
CA ALA A 1041 -7.53 27.33 -12.73
C ALA A 1041 -6.12 27.91 -12.91
N GLU A 1042 -6.01 29.24 -12.95
CA GLU A 1042 -4.76 29.95 -13.24
C GLU A 1042 -3.70 29.71 -12.16
N LEU A 1043 -4.03 29.99 -10.89
CA LEU A 1043 -3.07 29.82 -9.80
C LEU A 1043 -2.75 28.34 -9.53
N TYR A 1044 -3.74 27.45 -9.71
CA TYR A 1044 -3.56 25.98 -9.71
C TYR A 1044 -2.49 25.56 -10.73
N THR A 1045 -2.67 25.99 -11.98
CA THR A 1045 -1.78 25.62 -13.09
C THR A 1045 -0.42 26.31 -12.96
N LEU A 1046 -0.38 27.54 -12.45
CA LEU A 1046 0.85 28.27 -12.16
C LEU A 1046 1.71 27.50 -11.16
N ALA A 1047 1.15 27.07 -10.02
CA ALA A 1047 1.92 26.31 -9.03
C ALA A 1047 2.45 24.98 -9.59
N ILE A 1048 1.63 24.24 -10.35
CA ILE A 1048 2.09 23.03 -11.02
C ILE A 1048 3.22 23.38 -11.99
N GLY A 1049 3.07 24.40 -12.83
CA GLY A 1049 4.07 24.80 -13.82
C GLY A 1049 5.37 25.29 -13.20
N MET A 1050 5.31 26.04 -12.09
CA MET A 1050 6.51 26.45 -11.36
C MET A 1050 7.28 25.24 -10.85
N ASN A 1051 6.61 24.27 -10.25
CA ASN A 1051 7.27 23.05 -9.76
C ASN A 1051 7.72 22.12 -10.92
N LEU A 1052 6.91 21.97 -11.96
CA LEU A 1052 7.14 21.01 -13.04
C LEU A 1052 8.20 21.49 -14.03
N TYR A 1053 8.17 22.79 -14.36
CA TYR A 1053 9.06 23.45 -15.30
C TYR A 1053 10.11 24.28 -14.57
N MET A 1054 9.75 25.45 -14.01
CA MET A 1054 10.71 26.47 -13.57
C MET A 1054 11.78 25.93 -12.59
N ILE A 1055 11.35 25.21 -11.56
CA ILE A 1055 12.24 24.68 -10.51
C ILE A 1055 13.01 23.43 -10.99
N SER A 1056 12.46 22.69 -11.95
CA SER A 1056 13.13 21.53 -12.57
C SER A 1056 14.32 21.94 -13.44
N GLU A 1057 14.39 23.20 -13.88
CA GLU A 1057 15.52 23.76 -14.64
C GLU A 1057 16.72 24.11 -13.75
N ASN A 1058 16.55 24.11 -12.42
CA ASN A 1058 17.62 24.38 -11.46
C ASN A 1058 18.27 23.09 -10.98
N CYS A 1059 19.47 22.79 -11.48
CA CYS A 1059 20.19 21.58 -11.13
C CYS A 1059 20.76 21.54 -9.69
N ASP A 1060 20.82 22.69 -9.00
CA ASP A 1060 21.28 22.76 -7.61
C ASP A 1060 20.14 22.32 -6.65
N ILE A 1061 18.88 22.38 -7.11
CA ILE A 1061 17.68 21.94 -6.38
C ILE A 1061 17.14 20.61 -6.92
N SER A 1062 17.14 20.42 -8.24
CA SER A 1062 16.63 19.24 -8.93
C SER A 1062 17.79 18.43 -9.49
N SER A 1063 18.15 17.33 -8.83
CA SER A 1063 19.23 16.44 -9.27
C SER A 1063 18.90 15.67 -10.56
N ARG A 1064 17.61 15.52 -10.86
CA ARG A 1064 17.08 14.80 -12.03
C ARG A 1064 16.89 15.73 -13.21
N ARG A 1065 17.10 15.20 -14.42
CA ARG A 1065 16.80 15.91 -15.67
C ARG A 1065 15.34 16.34 -15.70
N SER A 1066 15.08 17.56 -16.20
CA SER A 1066 13.72 18.11 -16.31
C SER A 1066 12.78 17.10 -16.99
N PRO A 1067 11.63 16.77 -16.36
CA PRO A 1067 10.72 15.75 -16.87
C PRO A 1067 10.01 16.19 -18.16
N LEU A 1068 10.13 17.46 -18.53
CA LEU A 1068 9.49 18.05 -19.70
C LEU A 1068 10.34 17.93 -20.97
N LEU A 1069 11.62 17.58 -20.85
CA LEU A 1069 12.51 17.42 -21.99
C LEU A 1069 12.29 16.07 -22.71
N PRO A 1070 12.52 16.00 -24.03
CA PRO A 1070 12.43 14.76 -24.77
C PRO A 1070 13.38 13.70 -24.21
N LYS A 1071 12.93 12.44 -24.16
CA LYS A 1071 13.75 11.34 -23.62
C LYS A 1071 14.94 11.01 -24.55
N PRO A 1072 16.11 10.65 -23.99
CA PRO A 1072 17.22 10.11 -24.75
C PRO A 1072 16.79 8.84 -25.53
N LYS A 1073 17.29 8.68 -26.77
CA LYS A 1073 16.99 7.50 -27.60
C LYS A 1073 17.46 6.22 -26.90
N GLY A 1074 16.51 5.38 -26.47
CA GLY A 1074 16.79 4.13 -25.75
C GLY A 1074 16.26 4.09 -24.31
N GLY A 1075 15.79 5.23 -23.77
CA GLY A 1075 15.15 5.30 -22.47
C GLY A 1075 13.80 4.58 -22.42
N ILE A 1076 13.60 3.76 -21.39
CA ILE A 1076 12.30 3.15 -21.08
C ILE A 1076 11.29 4.29 -20.89
N LYS A 1077 10.04 4.11 -21.34
CA LYS A 1077 8.94 5.04 -21.05
C LYS A 1077 8.93 5.29 -19.54
N ALA A 1078 9.34 6.48 -19.10
CA ALA A 1078 8.99 6.93 -17.75
C ALA A 1078 7.53 6.58 -17.47
N LEU A 1079 7.32 6.09 -16.25
CA LEU A 1079 6.03 6.02 -15.58
C LEU A 1079 5.18 7.18 -16.07
N GLN A 1080 4.02 6.88 -16.66
CA GLN A 1080 3.01 7.91 -16.82
C GLN A 1080 2.82 8.48 -15.42
N ALA A 1081 3.32 9.69 -15.17
CA ALA A 1081 2.79 10.52 -14.10
C ALA A 1081 1.28 10.37 -14.20
N SER A 1082 0.62 10.02 -13.10
CA SER A 1082 -0.84 9.93 -13.06
C SER A 1082 -1.36 11.17 -13.77
N ARG A 1083 -2.00 11.01 -14.94
CA ARG A 1083 -2.35 12.16 -15.78
C ARG A 1083 -3.14 13.13 -14.92
N LEU A 1084 -2.51 14.26 -14.56
CA LEU A 1084 -3.11 15.31 -13.74
C LEU A 1084 -4.34 15.93 -14.41
N ALA A 1085 -4.56 15.66 -15.69
CA ALA A 1085 -5.82 15.93 -16.34
C ALA A 1085 -6.14 14.82 -17.33
N THR A 1086 -7.37 14.34 -17.32
CA THR A 1086 -7.90 13.54 -18.43
C THR A 1086 -8.02 14.43 -19.66
N PRO A 1087 -7.63 13.94 -20.86
CA PRO A 1087 -7.86 14.68 -22.09
C PRO A 1087 -9.35 15.05 -22.20
N TRP A 1088 -9.63 16.34 -22.27
CA TRP A 1088 -10.97 16.89 -22.38
C TRP A 1088 -10.98 17.87 -23.55
N ASN A 1089 -11.91 17.68 -24.48
CA ASN A 1089 -12.03 18.47 -25.71
C ASN A 1089 -13.43 19.10 -25.82
N GLY A 1090 -13.97 19.55 -24.69
CA GLY A 1090 -15.27 20.21 -24.63
C GLY A 1090 -15.17 21.73 -24.71
N ILE A 1091 -16.28 22.41 -24.42
CA ILE A 1091 -16.39 23.88 -24.32
C ILE A 1091 -16.95 24.25 -22.95
N ILE A 1092 -16.32 25.21 -22.27
CA ILE A 1092 -16.89 25.93 -21.12
C ILE A 1092 -17.33 27.30 -21.64
N TYR A 1093 -18.62 27.60 -21.56
CA TYR A 1093 -19.15 28.90 -21.94
C TYR A 1093 -18.99 29.92 -20.81
N ALA A 1094 -19.08 31.20 -21.13
CA ALA A 1094 -18.85 32.30 -20.18
C ALA A 1094 -19.75 32.25 -18.93
N ASN A 1095 -20.94 31.65 -19.04
CA ASN A 1095 -21.89 31.48 -17.95
C ASN A 1095 -21.67 30.18 -17.12
N GLY A 1096 -20.50 29.54 -17.25
CA GLY A 1096 -20.17 28.29 -16.56
C GLY A 1096 -20.83 27.03 -17.13
N THR A 1097 -21.63 27.12 -18.19
CA THR A 1097 -22.22 25.94 -18.85
C THR A 1097 -21.13 25.12 -19.53
N VAL A 1098 -21.15 23.79 -19.34
CA VAL A 1098 -20.14 22.89 -19.90
C VAL A 1098 -20.75 21.97 -20.96
N GLN A 1099 -20.19 22.00 -22.17
CA GLN A 1099 -20.51 21.06 -23.24
C GLN A 1099 -19.34 20.11 -23.46
N ASN A 1100 -19.46 18.88 -22.96
CA ASN A 1100 -18.35 17.91 -22.99
C ASN A 1100 -18.03 17.35 -24.39
N ASN A 1101 -19.04 17.25 -25.26
CA ASN A 1101 -18.91 16.66 -26.60
C ASN A 1101 -19.47 17.62 -27.67
N PRO A 1102 -18.80 18.76 -27.91
CA PRO A 1102 -19.23 19.69 -28.94
C PRO A 1102 -19.09 19.06 -30.33
N PRO A 1103 -20.01 19.35 -31.28
CA PRO A 1103 -19.82 18.99 -32.68
C PRO A 1103 -18.48 19.53 -33.20
N MET A 1104 -17.80 18.80 -34.08
CA MET A 1104 -16.51 19.24 -34.65
C MET A 1104 -16.57 20.57 -35.42
N THR A 1105 -17.78 21.05 -35.76
CA THR A 1105 -18.01 22.34 -36.44
C THR A 1105 -18.31 23.49 -35.47
N LEU A 1106 -18.44 23.23 -34.17
CA LEU A 1106 -18.81 24.22 -33.18
C LEU A 1106 -17.54 24.86 -32.59
N HIS A 1107 -17.26 26.10 -33.01
CA HIS A 1107 -16.16 26.90 -32.50
C HIS A 1107 -16.69 28.27 -32.05
N PRO A 1108 -16.83 28.53 -30.74
CA PRO A 1108 -17.25 29.82 -30.21
C PRO A 1108 -16.35 30.95 -30.73
N GLY A 1109 -16.97 32.07 -31.09
CA GLY A 1109 -16.28 33.27 -31.55
C GLY A 1109 -15.64 33.21 -32.94
N ARG A 1110 -15.69 32.07 -33.66
CA ARG A 1110 -15.14 31.97 -35.03
C ARG A 1110 -16.06 32.66 -36.03
N VAL A 1111 -15.55 33.68 -36.74
CA VAL A 1111 -16.32 34.41 -37.76
C VAL A 1111 -16.34 33.66 -39.10
N LYS A 1112 -17.50 33.62 -39.76
CA LYS A 1112 -17.69 32.98 -41.07
C LYS A 1112 -17.02 33.73 -42.22
N VAL A 1113 -16.99 35.06 -42.12
CA VAL A 1113 -16.50 35.96 -43.17
C VAL A 1113 -15.61 36.98 -42.51
N PHE A 1114 -14.35 37.02 -42.92
CA PHE A 1114 -13.44 38.11 -42.65
C PHE A 1114 -13.88 39.33 -43.45
N LYS A 1115 -14.12 40.44 -42.76
CA LYS A 1115 -14.66 41.66 -43.36
C LYS A 1115 -13.59 42.48 -44.06
N SER A 1116 -13.99 43.21 -45.10
CA SER A 1116 -13.14 44.26 -45.69
C SER A 1116 -12.66 45.23 -44.61
N GLY A 1117 -11.38 45.61 -44.65
CA GLY A 1117 -10.74 46.44 -43.63
C GLY A 1117 -10.08 45.65 -42.49
N THR A 1118 -10.24 44.32 -42.44
CA THR A 1118 -9.44 43.48 -41.53
C THR A 1118 -7.95 43.71 -41.76
N LYS A 1119 -7.19 43.92 -40.68
CA LYS A 1119 -5.72 44.01 -40.71
C LYS A 1119 -5.06 42.72 -40.19
N PHE A 1120 -4.02 42.26 -40.88
CA PHE A 1120 -3.13 41.19 -40.43
C PHE A 1120 -1.88 41.76 -39.77
N LEU A 1121 -1.21 40.98 -38.93
CA LEU A 1121 0.01 41.38 -38.21
C LEU A 1121 1.16 41.86 -39.11
N ASN A 1122 1.25 41.35 -40.35
CA ASN A 1122 2.22 41.81 -41.33
C ASN A 1122 1.85 43.15 -42.01
N GLY A 1123 0.76 43.80 -41.58
CA GLY A 1123 0.27 45.08 -42.10
C GLY A 1123 -0.67 44.97 -43.30
N THR A 1124 -0.96 43.77 -43.82
CA THR A 1124 -1.89 43.57 -44.94
C THR A 1124 -3.31 43.89 -44.49
N VAL A 1125 -4.09 44.58 -45.34
CA VAL A 1125 -5.50 44.89 -45.08
C VAL A 1125 -6.39 44.27 -46.16
N LEU A 1126 -7.45 43.57 -45.78
CA LEU A 1126 -8.41 42.98 -46.73
C LEU A 1126 -9.17 44.08 -47.47
N ALA A 1127 -9.18 44.04 -48.80
CA ALA A 1127 -9.91 45.01 -49.63
C ALA A 1127 -11.39 44.66 -49.87
N LYS A 1128 -11.80 43.42 -49.54
CA LYS A 1128 -13.17 42.91 -49.69
C LYS A 1128 -13.43 41.82 -48.66
N ASP A 1129 -14.71 41.51 -48.44
CA ASP A 1129 -15.12 40.37 -47.62
C ASP A 1129 -14.58 39.05 -48.19
N VAL A 1130 -14.01 38.22 -47.33
CA VAL A 1130 -13.45 36.89 -47.67
C VAL A 1130 -14.01 35.87 -46.69
N VAL A 1131 -14.47 34.71 -47.18
CA VAL A 1131 -14.89 33.61 -46.30
C VAL A 1131 -13.68 33.16 -45.48
N ASN A 1132 -13.83 33.10 -44.16
CA ASN A 1132 -12.77 32.60 -43.29
C ASN A 1132 -12.49 31.13 -43.69
N PRO A 1133 -11.29 30.82 -44.22
CA PRO A 1133 -10.96 29.48 -44.70
C PRO A 1133 -11.02 28.44 -43.57
N ASP A 1134 -10.84 28.88 -42.33
CA ASP A 1134 -10.85 28.02 -41.15
C ASP A 1134 -12.24 27.89 -40.53
N PHE A 1135 -13.27 28.59 -41.03
CA PHE A 1135 -14.62 28.54 -40.45
C PHE A 1135 -15.18 27.12 -40.31
N ASN A 1136 -15.05 26.31 -41.37
CA ASN A 1136 -15.48 24.91 -41.39
C ASN A 1136 -14.31 23.93 -41.21
N SER A 1137 -13.10 24.43 -40.91
CA SER A 1137 -11.95 23.55 -40.81
C SER A 1137 -12.05 22.70 -39.55
N THR A 1138 -11.99 21.39 -39.76
CA THR A 1138 -11.80 20.37 -38.70
C THR A 1138 -10.31 20.12 -38.42
N LYS A 1139 -9.45 20.62 -39.30
CA LYS A 1139 -8.00 20.67 -39.09
C LYS A 1139 -7.65 22.00 -38.44
N ILE A 1140 -6.79 21.95 -37.45
CA ILE A 1140 -6.30 23.13 -36.73
C ILE A 1140 -4.90 23.45 -37.24
#